data_AF-A0A7W5PFH4-F1
#
_entry.id   AF-A0A7W5PFH4-F1
#
_cell.length_a   1.000
_cell.length_b   1.000
_cell.length_c   1.000
_cell.angle_alpha   90.00
_cell.angle_beta   90.00
_cell.angle_gamma   90.00
#
_symmetry.space_group_name_H-M   'P 1'
#
loop_
_entity.id
_entity.type
_entity.pdbx_description
1 polymer ?
#
loop_
_entity_poly.entity_id
_entity_poly.type
_entity_poly.pdbx_seq_one_letter_code
_entity_poly.pdbx_strand_id
1 'polypeptide(L)'
;MSVGTLPPVRGRLTAGAALAPLVWFKSGGAAEWLFEPADVEDLTAFLAALDPRVPVLPLGLGSNLIVRDGGVAGVTIRLGKAFAQVEAIGGSRLRCGGGASGILVSSSARDAGVAGVEFLRSIPGTVGGFVRMNGGAYGRETADVLVEAEVVLRDGTRRTLTRDALGYSYRHSALPDGAVVVGATFRGVPGEPGAIQAEMDRIAATREASQPLRSRTGGSTFKNPPGAKAWELVDAAGCRGLRRGDAQVSDKHTNFLLNLGAASSAEIEALGEDVRARVKAASGVELEWEIQRVGDGIIPPLQGEGDQPQAGGGAAPQAGRSRIAPSTTDLRSAVPLPASGEESRRLHVAVLMGGWSAEREVSLNSGAGVAEALESLGHRVTRVDLTPSVAADLAAAAPDLVFNALHGTPGEDGSVQGLLELMGLRYTHSGLATSVIAIDKVLTKQVLVPAGVPMPGGRIVRSAEVFEADPLPRPYVLKPVNEGSSVGVAIVTAGGNYGSPIGRDTAGPWQAFDELLAEPYVRGRELTTAVLDGADGPRALGVTELRPKSGWYDYDAKYTDGMTEHLFPAPVPDEIAEACRDLALQAHRVLGCRGCSRSDFRWDDERGVDGLFLLEVNTQPGMTALSLVPEQARHTGTSYAELVQAIVDAALRAPAPKAAARAKDAAR
;
A
#
# COMPACT_ATOMS: atom_id res chain seq x y z
N MET A 1 6.86 10.33 35.88
CA MET A 1 8.13 9.85 36.48
C MET A 1 8.97 9.33 35.33
N SER A 2 10.22 9.77 35.16
CA SER A 2 11.05 9.30 34.04
C SER A 2 11.34 7.81 34.21
N VAL A 3 10.94 7.00 33.23
CA VAL A 3 11.31 5.59 33.15
C VAL A 3 12.84 5.52 33.18
N GLY A 4 13.40 4.61 34.00
CA GLY A 4 14.83 4.34 34.00
C GLY A 4 15.31 3.93 32.60
N THR A 5 16.62 3.93 32.38
CA THR A 5 17.23 3.37 31.16
C THR A 5 16.63 2.00 30.83
N LEU A 6 15.99 1.88 29.66
CA LEU A 6 15.45 0.61 29.18
C LEU A 6 16.57 -0.43 29.00
N PRO A 7 16.27 -1.73 29.13
CA PRO A 7 17.24 -2.79 28.85
C PRO A 7 17.80 -2.70 27.43
N PRO A 8 19.07 -3.07 27.20
CA PRO A 8 19.63 -3.17 25.86
C PRO A 8 18.90 -4.26 25.06
N VAL A 9 18.80 -4.06 23.74
CA VAL A 9 18.14 -4.99 22.81
C VAL A 9 19.03 -5.26 21.60
N ARG A 10 18.82 -6.40 20.93
CA ARG A 10 19.40 -6.68 19.61
C ARG A 10 18.49 -6.19 18.48
N GLY A 11 17.19 -6.24 18.70
CA GLY A 11 16.18 -5.64 17.84
C GLY A 11 16.20 -4.11 17.93
N ARG A 12 15.06 -3.49 17.65
CA ARG A 12 14.95 -2.04 17.57
C ARG A 12 14.03 -1.48 18.64
N LEU A 13 14.52 -0.50 19.40
CA LEU A 13 13.73 0.33 20.30
C LEU A 13 13.60 1.74 19.73
N THR A 14 12.36 2.22 19.60
CA THR A 14 12.06 3.56 19.07
C THR A 14 11.23 4.35 20.08
N ALA A 15 11.77 5.45 20.59
CA ALA A 15 11.05 6.36 21.48
C ALA A 15 10.01 7.17 20.68
N GLY A 16 8.83 7.42 21.26
CA GLY A 16 7.82 8.30 20.67
C GLY A 16 7.32 7.83 19.30
N ALA A 17 7.31 6.53 19.04
CA ALA A 17 6.95 5.97 17.74
C ALA A 17 5.45 6.17 17.46
N ALA A 18 5.11 6.79 16.33
CA ALA A 18 3.72 6.98 15.92
C ALA A 18 3.02 5.63 15.71
N LEU A 19 1.89 5.40 16.41
CA LEU A 19 1.10 4.16 16.27
C LEU A 19 0.02 4.25 15.19
N ALA A 20 -0.44 5.46 14.84
CA ALA A 20 -1.46 5.64 13.79
C ALA A 20 -1.13 4.88 12.48
N PRO A 21 0.09 4.91 11.92
CA PRO A 21 0.42 4.15 10.71
C PRO A 21 0.30 2.63 10.89
N LEU A 22 0.38 2.13 12.13
CA LEU A 22 0.47 0.71 12.48
C LEU A 22 -0.87 0.08 12.85
N VAL A 23 -1.95 0.86 12.93
CA VAL A 23 -3.31 0.40 13.25
C VAL A 23 -4.29 0.66 12.11
N TRP A 24 -5.41 -0.05 12.07
CA TRP A 24 -6.30 -0.04 10.90
C TRP A 24 -7.11 1.25 10.76
N PHE A 25 -7.48 1.89 11.86
CA PHE A 25 -8.16 3.19 11.83
C PHE A 25 -7.27 4.34 11.36
N LYS A 26 -5.94 4.14 11.29
CA LYS A 26 -4.97 5.19 10.96
C LYS A 26 -5.08 6.44 11.84
N SER A 27 -5.43 6.24 13.10
CA SER A 27 -5.60 7.28 14.13
C SER A 27 -4.93 6.85 15.45
N GLY A 28 -4.68 7.81 16.34
CA GLY A 28 -4.11 7.60 17.67
C GLY A 28 -2.71 8.17 17.87
N GLY A 29 -2.33 8.31 19.14
CA GLY A 29 -1.06 8.90 19.57
C GLY A 29 0.15 7.98 19.38
N ALA A 30 1.29 8.41 19.92
CA ALA A 30 2.54 7.65 19.87
C ALA A 30 2.64 6.62 21.01
N ALA A 31 3.40 5.55 20.79
CA ALA A 31 3.92 4.75 21.88
C ALA A 31 5.04 5.53 22.58
N GLU A 32 5.11 5.45 23.91
CA GLU A 32 6.28 5.93 24.65
C GLU A 32 7.54 5.22 24.13
N TRP A 33 7.48 3.89 23.99
CA TRP A 33 8.46 3.07 23.29
C TRP A 33 7.81 2.02 22.41
N LEU A 34 8.32 1.85 21.19
CA LEU A 34 8.04 0.72 20.32
C LEU A 34 9.26 -0.20 20.28
N PHE A 35 9.06 -1.46 20.66
CA PHE A 35 10.05 -2.52 20.59
C PHE A 35 9.73 -3.51 19.47
N GLU A 36 10.67 -3.68 18.54
CA GLU A 36 10.63 -4.67 17.47
C GLU A 36 11.76 -5.69 17.74
N PRO A 37 11.48 -6.82 18.45
CA PRO A 37 12.51 -7.79 18.82
C PRO A 37 13.12 -8.47 17.59
N ALA A 38 14.41 -8.79 17.68
CA ALA A 38 15.10 -9.52 16.62
C ALA A 38 14.60 -10.98 16.50
N ASP A 39 14.31 -11.62 17.63
CA ASP A 39 13.84 -13.00 17.78
C ASP A 39 13.26 -13.23 19.19
N VAL A 40 12.89 -14.49 19.51
CA VAL A 40 12.25 -14.85 20.78
C VAL A 40 13.18 -14.64 21.97
N GLU A 41 14.48 -14.88 21.79
CA GLU A 41 15.51 -14.73 22.82
C GLU A 41 15.70 -13.25 23.19
N ASP A 42 15.70 -12.36 22.19
CA ASP A 42 15.73 -10.90 22.39
C ASP A 42 14.51 -10.42 23.19
N LEU A 43 13.31 -10.87 22.80
CA LEU A 43 12.08 -10.56 23.50
C LEU A 43 12.09 -11.05 24.96
N THR A 44 12.52 -12.30 25.16
CA THR A 44 12.62 -12.96 26.47
C THR A 44 13.56 -12.18 27.39
N ALA A 45 14.77 -11.88 26.92
CA ALA A 45 15.78 -11.16 27.69
C ALA A 45 15.33 -9.74 28.03
N PHE A 46 14.72 -9.04 27.07
CA PHE A 46 14.19 -7.71 27.29
C PHE A 46 13.08 -7.70 28.35
N LEU A 47 12.08 -8.58 28.24
CA LEU A 47 10.97 -8.65 29.19
C LEU A 47 11.43 -9.06 30.60
N ALA A 48 12.39 -9.97 30.71
CA ALA A 48 12.98 -10.36 32.00
C ALA A 48 13.73 -9.21 32.69
N ALA A 49 14.39 -8.34 31.92
CA ALA A 49 15.12 -7.19 32.44
C ALA A 49 14.26 -5.93 32.62
N LEU A 50 13.10 -5.85 31.98
CA LEU A 50 12.23 -4.68 32.00
C LEU A 50 11.51 -4.56 33.35
N ASP A 51 11.69 -3.41 34.03
CA ASP A 51 11.02 -3.09 35.30
C ASP A 51 9.55 -3.51 35.27
N PRO A 52 9.08 -4.41 36.16
CA PRO A 52 7.72 -4.95 36.14
C PRO A 52 6.60 -3.90 36.18
N ARG A 53 6.90 -2.67 36.62
CA ARG A 53 5.94 -1.55 36.65
C ARG A 53 5.72 -0.90 35.30
N VAL A 54 6.60 -1.12 34.32
CA VAL A 54 6.44 -0.59 32.96
C VAL A 54 5.39 -1.43 32.24
N PRO A 55 4.26 -0.84 31.80
CA PRO A 55 3.22 -1.57 31.09
C PRO A 55 3.71 -2.02 29.70
N VAL A 56 3.18 -3.16 29.24
CA VAL A 56 3.54 -3.76 27.95
C VAL A 56 2.28 -3.99 27.13
N LEU A 57 2.26 -3.50 25.89
CA LEU A 57 1.20 -3.72 24.93
C LEU A 57 1.71 -4.51 23.72
N PRO A 58 1.37 -5.80 23.58
CA PRO A 58 1.60 -6.52 22.33
C PRO A 58 0.69 -5.98 21.22
N LEU A 59 1.28 -5.55 20.10
CA LEU A 59 0.59 -5.00 18.94
C LEU A 59 0.82 -5.87 17.70
N GLY A 60 -0.28 -6.44 17.18
CA GLY A 60 -0.31 -7.10 15.87
C GLY A 60 -0.46 -6.10 14.72
N LEU A 61 -1.43 -6.32 13.84
CA LEU A 61 -1.78 -5.37 12.77
C LEU A 61 -2.72 -4.25 13.23
N GLY A 62 -3.14 -4.21 14.50
CA GLY A 62 -4.05 -3.18 15.02
C GLY A 62 -5.44 -3.17 14.37
N SER A 63 -5.93 -4.34 13.92
CA SER A 63 -7.25 -4.49 13.28
C SER A 63 -8.42 -4.49 14.25
N ASN A 64 -8.19 -4.75 15.54
CA ASN A 64 -9.21 -4.71 16.60
C ASN A 64 -8.83 -3.73 17.71
N LEU A 65 -8.23 -2.60 17.36
CA LEU A 65 -7.67 -1.65 18.31
C LEU A 65 -7.97 -0.20 17.90
N ILE A 66 -8.42 0.61 18.86
CA ILE A 66 -8.35 2.07 18.83
C ILE A 66 -7.27 2.50 19.82
N VAL A 67 -6.25 3.19 19.31
CA VAL A 67 -5.22 3.82 20.12
C VAL A 67 -5.66 5.26 20.38
N ARG A 68 -5.80 5.65 21.63
CA ARG A 68 -6.22 7.02 21.97
C ARG A 68 -5.15 8.05 21.61
N ASP A 69 -5.60 9.28 21.41
CA ASP A 69 -4.77 10.36 20.86
C ASP A 69 -3.63 10.79 21.81
N GLY A 70 -3.76 10.53 23.12
CA GLY A 70 -2.69 10.76 24.11
C GLY A 70 -1.56 9.74 24.05
N GLY A 71 -1.69 8.66 23.26
CA GLY A 71 -0.66 7.65 23.08
C GLY A 71 -0.70 6.53 24.12
N VAL A 72 0.31 5.66 24.07
CA VAL A 72 0.41 4.46 24.91
C VAL A 72 1.67 4.52 25.76
N ALA A 73 1.51 4.56 27.08
CA ALA A 73 2.62 4.51 28.04
C ALA A 73 3.33 3.14 28.04
N GLY A 74 4.61 3.14 28.44
CA GLY A 74 5.44 1.95 28.54
C GLY A 74 5.94 1.44 27.18
N VAL A 75 5.91 0.12 26.98
CA VAL A 75 6.50 -0.52 25.80
C VAL A 75 5.43 -1.22 24.95
N THR A 76 5.23 -0.73 23.74
CA THR A 76 4.47 -1.44 22.72
C THR A 76 5.39 -2.42 21.99
N ILE A 77 5.03 -3.70 21.92
CA ILE A 77 5.85 -4.75 21.30
C ILE A 77 5.21 -5.17 19.98
N ARG A 78 5.97 -5.09 18.88
CA ARG A 78 5.51 -5.50 17.55
C ARG A 78 6.40 -6.60 16.99
N LEU A 79 5.81 -7.76 16.70
CA LEU A 79 6.52 -8.89 16.14
C LEU A 79 6.77 -8.70 14.64
N GLY A 80 8.04 -8.58 14.24
CA GLY A 80 8.46 -8.38 12.86
C GLY A 80 8.57 -9.68 12.02
N LYS A 81 9.26 -9.59 10.88
CA LYS A 81 9.43 -10.68 9.89
C LYS A 81 9.98 -11.98 10.48
N ALA A 82 10.85 -11.89 11.49
CA ALA A 82 11.40 -13.05 12.19
C ALA A 82 10.33 -13.96 12.83
N PHE A 83 9.15 -13.40 13.14
CA PHE A 83 8.02 -14.09 13.75
C PHE A 83 6.90 -14.38 12.74
N ALA A 84 7.12 -14.20 11.44
CA ALA A 84 6.10 -14.35 10.41
C ALA A 84 6.21 -15.66 9.60
N GLN A 85 6.93 -16.66 10.11
CA GLN A 85 7.14 -17.93 9.43
C GLN A 85 5.94 -18.88 9.59
N VAL A 86 5.66 -19.68 8.56
CA VAL A 86 4.67 -20.76 8.60
C VAL A 86 5.28 -22.01 7.98
N GLU A 87 5.21 -23.13 8.71
CA GLU A 87 5.82 -24.40 8.31
C GLU A 87 4.83 -25.55 8.53
N ALA A 88 4.66 -26.41 7.53
CA ALA A 88 3.92 -27.66 7.69
C ALA A 88 4.80 -28.71 8.38
N ILE A 89 4.37 -29.20 9.55
CA ILE A 89 5.15 -30.12 10.40
C ILE A 89 4.58 -31.56 10.39
N GLY A 90 3.79 -31.89 9.36
CA GLY A 90 3.18 -33.20 9.17
C GLY A 90 1.97 -33.49 10.07
N GLY A 91 1.16 -34.47 9.66
CA GLY A 91 -0.07 -34.85 10.37
C GLY A 91 -1.14 -33.74 10.37
N SER A 92 -1.25 -33.03 9.24
CA SER A 92 -2.15 -31.88 9.04
C SER A 92 -1.96 -30.75 10.05
N ARG A 93 -0.70 -30.50 10.44
CA ARG A 93 -0.33 -29.44 11.38
C ARG A 93 0.55 -28.39 10.74
N LEU A 94 0.36 -27.15 11.20
CA LEU A 94 1.12 -25.97 10.81
C LEU A 94 1.71 -25.34 12.07
N ARG A 95 3.02 -25.09 12.07
CA ARG A 95 3.70 -24.27 13.06
C ARG A 95 3.80 -22.86 12.49
N CYS A 96 3.20 -21.89 13.17
CA CYS A 96 3.06 -20.52 12.71
C CYS A 96 3.65 -19.57 13.74
N GLY A 97 4.49 -18.63 13.31
CA GLY A 97 4.98 -17.57 14.18
C GLY A 97 3.87 -16.55 14.52
N GLY A 98 3.99 -15.89 15.68
CA GLY A 98 2.99 -14.96 16.20
C GLY A 98 2.75 -13.70 15.36
N GLY A 99 3.72 -13.36 14.49
CA GLY A 99 3.62 -12.29 13.50
C GLY A 99 3.03 -12.72 12.15
N ALA A 100 2.79 -14.01 11.92
CA ALA A 100 2.26 -14.50 10.64
C ALA A 100 0.81 -14.01 10.42
N SER A 101 0.49 -13.59 9.19
CA SER A 101 -0.86 -13.14 8.83
C SER A 101 -1.81 -14.32 8.58
N GLY A 102 -3.10 -14.10 8.75
CA GLY A 102 -4.12 -15.13 8.48
C GLY A 102 -4.14 -15.62 7.02
N ILE A 103 -3.79 -14.73 6.09
CA ILE A 103 -3.65 -15.06 4.66
C ILE A 103 -2.48 -16.04 4.47
N LEU A 104 -1.31 -15.73 5.03
CA LEU A 104 -0.12 -16.58 4.91
C LEU A 104 -0.38 -17.96 5.52
N VAL A 105 -0.99 -18.02 6.70
CA VAL A 105 -1.36 -19.30 7.34
C VAL A 105 -2.28 -20.11 6.43
N SER A 106 -3.32 -19.48 5.87
CA SER A 106 -4.29 -20.18 5.02
C SER A 106 -3.70 -20.65 3.69
N SER A 107 -2.85 -19.84 3.04
CA SER A 107 -2.19 -20.24 1.79
C SER A 107 -1.17 -21.35 2.01
N SER A 108 -0.36 -21.29 3.07
CA SER A 108 0.56 -22.37 3.42
C SER A 108 -0.18 -23.66 3.79
N ALA A 109 -1.35 -23.55 4.42
CA ALA A 109 -2.21 -24.69 4.70
C ALA A 109 -2.71 -25.36 3.41
N ARG A 110 -3.23 -24.56 2.47
CA ARG A 110 -3.65 -25.02 1.14
C ARG A 110 -2.53 -25.78 0.43
N ASP A 111 -1.34 -25.19 0.37
CA ASP A 111 -0.19 -25.78 -0.32
C ASP A 111 0.27 -27.09 0.32
N ALA A 112 0.04 -27.24 1.62
CA ALA A 112 0.33 -28.46 2.37
C ALA A 112 -0.85 -29.45 2.43
N GLY A 113 -1.98 -29.18 1.75
CA GLY A 113 -3.17 -30.03 1.79
C GLY A 113 -3.84 -30.10 3.18
N VAL A 114 -3.81 -29.00 3.92
CA VAL A 114 -4.39 -28.87 5.28
C VAL A 114 -5.62 -27.97 5.23
N ALA A 115 -6.80 -28.59 5.19
CA ALA A 115 -8.09 -27.91 5.22
C ALA A 115 -8.53 -27.56 6.65
N GLY A 116 -9.49 -26.65 6.79
CA GLY A 116 -10.14 -26.26 8.05
C GLY A 116 -9.57 -25.01 8.72
N VAL A 117 -8.54 -24.39 8.15
CA VAL A 117 -7.93 -23.13 8.64
C VAL A 117 -8.17 -21.93 7.71
N GLU A 118 -8.92 -22.11 6.63
CA GLU A 118 -9.20 -21.13 5.57
C GLU A 118 -9.85 -19.85 6.11
N PHE A 119 -10.65 -19.98 7.18
CA PHE A 119 -11.34 -18.86 7.82
C PHE A 119 -10.37 -17.78 8.31
N LEU A 120 -9.11 -18.13 8.65
CA LEU A 120 -8.10 -17.18 9.10
C LEU A 120 -7.75 -16.14 8.03
N ARG A 121 -7.83 -16.49 6.73
CA ARG A 121 -7.65 -15.54 5.61
C ARG A 121 -8.57 -14.32 5.73
N SER A 122 -9.76 -14.54 6.27
CA SER A 122 -10.80 -13.52 6.36
C SER A 122 -10.65 -12.60 7.56
N ILE A 123 -9.88 -12.99 8.57
CA ILE A 123 -9.71 -12.23 9.81
C ILE A 123 -8.44 -11.38 9.65
N PRO A 124 -8.56 -10.05 9.63
CA PRO A 124 -7.37 -9.23 9.61
C PRO A 124 -6.65 -9.29 10.94
N GLY A 125 -5.34 -9.53 10.90
CA GLY A 125 -4.52 -9.66 12.10
C GLY A 125 -3.35 -10.62 11.89
N THR A 126 -2.69 -10.94 13.00
CA THR A 126 -1.64 -11.95 13.06
C THR A 126 -2.08 -13.12 13.94
N VAL A 127 -1.36 -14.24 13.83
CA VAL A 127 -1.53 -15.42 14.69
C VAL A 127 -1.56 -15.05 16.17
N GLY A 128 -0.68 -14.17 16.63
CA GLY A 128 -0.69 -13.74 18.02
C GLY A 128 -1.98 -13.02 18.43
N GLY A 129 -2.53 -12.20 17.53
CA GLY A 129 -3.85 -11.58 17.72
C GLY A 129 -4.99 -12.59 17.71
N PHE A 130 -4.97 -13.57 16.80
CA PHE A 130 -5.99 -14.63 16.72
C PHE A 130 -6.01 -15.48 17.99
N VAL A 131 -4.84 -15.88 18.48
CA VAL A 131 -4.70 -16.63 19.73
C VAL A 131 -5.18 -15.81 20.92
N ARG A 132 -4.80 -14.53 21.04
CA ARG A 132 -5.25 -13.66 22.15
C ARG A 132 -6.77 -13.46 22.16
N MET A 133 -7.36 -13.27 21.00
CA MET A 133 -8.77 -12.87 20.86
C MET A 133 -9.72 -14.02 20.54
N ASN A 134 -9.27 -15.27 20.52
CA ASN A 134 -10.04 -16.38 19.93
C ASN A 134 -10.68 -15.99 18.59
N GLY A 135 -9.85 -15.49 17.67
CA GLY A 135 -10.31 -14.93 16.40
C GLY A 135 -11.14 -15.96 15.64
N GLY A 136 -12.32 -15.57 15.17
CA GLY A 136 -13.22 -16.49 14.46
C GLY A 136 -14.11 -15.79 13.43
N ALA A 137 -14.42 -16.51 12.37
CA ALA A 137 -15.29 -16.08 11.28
C ALA A 137 -15.86 -17.32 10.56
N TYR A 138 -16.98 -17.15 9.86
CA TYR A 138 -17.57 -18.22 9.03
C TYR A 138 -17.84 -19.53 9.77
N GLY A 139 -18.29 -19.44 11.04
CA GLY A 139 -18.66 -20.61 11.85
C GLY A 139 -17.49 -21.36 12.46
N ARG A 140 -16.26 -20.81 12.38
CA ARG A 140 -15.06 -21.35 13.04
C ARG A 140 -14.35 -20.29 13.85
N GLU A 141 -13.57 -20.74 14.82
CA GLU A 141 -12.70 -19.92 15.64
C GLU A 141 -11.34 -20.57 15.90
N THR A 142 -10.42 -19.79 16.46
CA THR A 142 -9.04 -20.24 16.71
C THR A 142 -9.01 -21.47 17.60
N ALA A 143 -9.90 -21.57 18.59
CA ALA A 143 -10.01 -22.72 19.48
C ALA A 143 -10.32 -24.05 18.74
N ASP A 144 -10.98 -24.01 17.57
CA ASP A 144 -11.34 -25.20 16.81
C ASP A 144 -10.11 -25.89 16.17
N VAL A 145 -9.06 -25.12 15.91
CA VAL A 145 -7.88 -25.58 15.17
C VAL A 145 -6.59 -25.47 15.98
N LEU A 146 -6.58 -24.75 17.10
CA LEU A 146 -5.39 -24.59 17.93
C LEU A 146 -5.05 -25.88 18.69
N VAL A 147 -3.79 -26.30 18.59
CA VAL A 147 -3.20 -27.34 19.43
C VAL A 147 -2.57 -26.72 20.67
N GLU A 148 -1.64 -25.79 20.44
CA GLU A 148 -0.87 -25.11 21.48
C GLU A 148 -0.35 -23.75 20.97
N ALA A 149 -0.04 -22.86 21.90
CA ALA A 149 0.56 -21.55 21.66
C ALA A 149 1.84 -21.37 22.47
N GLU A 150 2.88 -20.83 21.83
CA GLU A 150 4.10 -20.39 22.47
C GLU A 150 3.97 -18.93 22.89
N VAL A 151 4.19 -18.65 24.17
CA VAL A 151 3.95 -17.35 24.79
C VAL A 151 5.15 -16.93 25.62
N VAL A 152 5.56 -15.66 25.52
CA VAL A 152 6.49 -15.02 26.45
C VAL A 152 5.68 -14.18 27.42
N LEU A 153 5.75 -14.51 28.71
CA LEU A 153 5.07 -13.77 29.77
C LEU A 153 5.79 -12.46 30.08
N ARG A 154 5.13 -11.58 30.84
CA ARG A 154 5.65 -10.25 31.18
C ARG A 154 7.01 -10.29 31.90
N ASP A 155 7.30 -11.34 32.66
CA ASP A 155 8.57 -11.56 33.35
C ASP A 155 9.65 -12.20 32.46
N GLY A 156 9.39 -12.35 31.16
CA GLY A 156 10.24 -13.04 30.21
C GLY A 156 10.08 -14.56 30.21
N THR A 157 9.27 -15.16 31.10
CA THR A 157 9.10 -16.62 31.13
C THR A 157 8.45 -17.12 29.84
N ARG A 158 9.12 -18.05 29.14
CA ARG A 158 8.55 -18.77 27.99
C ARG A 158 7.64 -19.91 28.47
N ARG A 159 6.45 -20.02 27.89
CA ARG A 159 5.52 -21.13 28.13
C ARG A 159 4.91 -21.61 26.83
N THR A 160 4.68 -22.92 26.76
CA THR A 160 3.79 -23.53 25.76
C THR A 160 2.48 -23.85 26.45
N LEU A 161 1.39 -23.24 25.98
CA LEU A 161 0.05 -23.40 26.53
C LEU A 161 -0.81 -24.18 25.54
N THR A 162 -1.44 -25.26 26.01
CA THR A 162 -2.43 -25.98 25.21
C THR A 162 -3.69 -25.14 25.02
N ARG A 163 -4.55 -25.51 24.06
CA ARG A 163 -5.89 -24.91 23.90
C ARG A 163 -6.65 -24.79 25.22
N ASP A 164 -6.67 -25.85 26.04
CA ASP A 164 -7.43 -25.86 27.30
C ASP A 164 -6.83 -24.91 28.34
N ALA A 165 -5.51 -24.75 28.36
CA ALA A 165 -4.83 -23.82 29.26
C ALA A 165 -5.08 -22.34 28.90
N LEU A 166 -5.50 -22.04 27.68
CA LEU A 166 -5.83 -20.68 27.24
C LEU A 166 -7.22 -20.22 27.68
N GLY A 167 -8.08 -21.12 28.20
CA GLY A 167 -9.36 -20.75 28.81
C GLY A 167 -10.26 -19.94 27.88
N TYR A 168 -10.44 -20.40 26.63
CA TYR A 168 -11.18 -19.67 25.61
C TYR A 168 -12.66 -19.45 25.96
N SER A 169 -13.14 -18.26 25.66
CA SER A 169 -14.56 -17.93 25.55
C SER A 169 -14.78 -17.05 24.30
N TYR A 170 -16.02 -16.63 24.04
CA TYR A 170 -16.32 -15.83 22.85
C TYR A 170 -15.47 -14.55 22.83
N ARG A 171 -14.60 -14.47 21.82
CA ARG A 171 -13.66 -13.36 21.60
C ARG A 171 -12.65 -13.09 22.71
N HIS A 172 -12.30 -14.10 23.51
CA HIS A 172 -11.47 -13.90 24.70
C HIS A 172 -10.62 -15.13 25.05
N SER A 173 -9.41 -14.90 25.58
CA SER A 173 -8.54 -15.92 26.20
C SER A 173 -8.10 -15.48 27.59
N ALA A 174 -7.75 -16.44 28.46
CA ALA A 174 -7.25 -16.21 29.81
C ALA A 174 -5.75 -15.80 29.85
N LEU A 175 -5.17 -15.35 28.73
CA LEU A 175 -3.79 -14.88 28.70
C LEU A 175 -3.63 -13.64 29.58
N PRO A 176 -2.63 -13.60 30.49
CA PRO A 176 -2.41 -12.45 31.34
C PRO A 176 -1.98 -11.22 30.53
N ASP A 177 -2.20 -10.03 31.08
CA ASP A 177 -1.79 -8.79 30.44
C ASP A 177 -0.28 -8.71 30.24
N GLY A 178 0.14 -8.13 29.12
CA GLY A 178 1.54 -8.08 28.70
C GLY A 178 2.12 -9.39 28.15
N ALA A 179 1.36 -10.50 28.12
CA ALA A 179 1.81 -11.73 27.50
C ALA A 179 1.85 -11.61 25.97
N VAL A 180 2.97 -12.02 25.36
CA VAL A 180 3.22 -11.95 23.92
C VAL A 180 3.16 -13.36 23.33
N VAL A 181 2.20 -13.62 22.45
CA VAL A 181 2.14 -14.89 21.69
C VAL A 181 3.16 -14.83 20.57
N VAL A 182 4.20 -15.65 20.66
CA VAL A 182 5.32 -15.69 19.68
C VAL A 182 5.18 -16.80 18.64
N GLY A 183 4.30 -17.77 18.89
CA GLY A 183 4.00 -18.84 17.94
C GLY A 183 2.74 -19.63 18.31
N ALA A 184 2.23 -20.40 17.37
CA ALA A 184 1.10 -21.31 17.56
C ALA A 184 1.19 -22.51 16.61
N THR A 185 0.72 -23.66 17.09
CA THR A 185 0.51 -24.85 16.26
C THR A 185 -0.98 -25.01 15.98
N PHE A 186 -1.35 -24.97 14.71
CA PHE A 186 -2.70 -25.29 14.25
C PHE A 186 -2.77 -26.70 13.68
N ARG A 187 -3.93 -27.35 13.81
CA ARG A 187 -4.25 -28.64 13.21
C ARG A 187 -5.54 -28.51 12.39
N GLY A 188 -5.41 -28.77 11.10
CA GLY A 188 -6.54 -28.94 10.20
C GLY A 188 -6.84 -30.41 9.94
N VAL A 189 -7.43 -30.69 8.79
CA VAL A 189 -7.68 -32.04 8.27
C VAL A 189 -7.03 -32.18 6.89
N PRO A 190 -6.68 -33.39 6.44
CA PRO A 190 -6.26 -33.59 5.05
C PRO A 190 -7.34 -33.08 4.08
N GLY A 191 -6.93 -32.35 3.06
CA GLY A 191 -7.83 -31.84 2.02
C GLY A 191 -7.10 -31.55 0.73
N GLU A 192 -7.84 -31.61 -0.39
CA GLU A 192 -7.29 -31.31 -1.71
C GLU A 192 -7.03 -29.80 -1.86
N PRO A 193 -5.82 -29.36 -2.28
CA PRO A 193 -5.48 -27.96 -2.40
C PRO A 193 -6.48 -27.13 -3.23
N GLY A 194 -7.04 -27.71 -4.30
CA GLY A 194 -8.05 -27.03 -5.12
C GLY A 194 -9.37 -26.78 -4.39
N ALA A 195 -9.81 -27.71 -3.53
CA ALA A 195 -11.01 -27.53 -2.72
C ALA A 195 -10.79 -26.49 -1.60
N ILE A 196 -9.61 -26.49 -0.99
CA ILE A 196 -9.20 -25.50 0.01
C ILE A 196 -9.18 -24.10 -0.62
N GLN A 197 -8.62 -23.98 -1.83
CA GLN A 197 -8.63 -22.72 -2.60
C GLN A 197 -10.05 -22.23 -2.87
N ALA A 198 -10.94 -23.11 -3.34
CA ALA A 198 -12.33 -22.75 -3.62
C ALA A 198 -13.05 -22.24 -2.37
N GLU A 199 -12.80 -22.83 -1.20
CA GLU A 199 -13.37 -22.35 0.06
C GLU A 199 -12.77 -20.99 0.48
N MET A 200 -11.46 -20.80 0.33
CA MET A 200 -10.80 -19.51 0.55
C MET A 200 -11.40 -18.41 -0.33
N ASP A 201 -11.69 -18.70 -1.60
CA ASP A 201 -12.29 -17.77 -2.56
C ASP A 201 -13.75 -17.46 -2.20
N ARG A 202 -14.54 -18.47 -1.82
CA ARG A 202 -15.91 -18.29 -1.32
C ARG A 202 -15.94 -17.37 -0.11
N ILE A 203 -15.03 -17.57 0.85
CA ILE A 203 -14.87 -16.75 2.04
C ILE A 203 -14.49 -15.31 1.67
N ALA A 204 -13.56 -15.14 0.72
CA ALA A 204 -13.13 -13.83 0.23
C ALA A 204 -14.30 -13.05 -0.40
N ALA A 205 -15.02 -13.68 -1.33
CA ALA A 205 -16.16 -13.09 -2.03
C ALA A 205 -17.28 -12.72 -1.06
N THR A 206 -17.59 -13.60 -0.08
CA THR A 206 -18.61 -13.32 0.94
C THR A 206 -18.23 -12.09 1.77
N ARG A 207 -16.96 -11.99 2.17
CA ARG A 207 -16.45 -10.84 2.94
C ARG A 207 -16.53 -9.55 2.14
N GLU A 208 -16.10 -9.58 0.89
CA GLU A 208 -16.13 -8.43 -0.01
C GLU A 208 -17.55 -7.95 -0.28
N ALA A 209 -18.52 -8.85 -0.41
CA ALA A 209 -19.91 -8.46 -0.54
C ALA A 209 -20.46 -7.77 0.73
N SER A 210 -20.08 -8.24 1.93
CA SER A 210 -20.74 -7.84 3.17
C SER A 210 -20.03 -6.77 4.01
N GLN A 211 -18.75 -6.49 3.78
CA GLN A 211 -17.95 -5.60 4.65
C GLN A 211 -17.30 -4.42 3.89
N PRO A 212 -17.06 -3.28 4.57
CA PRO A 212 -16.28 -2.18 4.02
C PRO A 212 -14.79 -2.55 3.95
N LEU A 213 -14.39 -3.14 2.82
CA LEU A 213 -12.98 -3.41 2.52
C LEU A 213 -12.31 -2.15 1.97
N ARG A 214 -10.97 -2.10 2.08
CA ARG A 214 -10.15 -0.99 1.56
C ARG A 214 -10.50 0.37 2.21
N SER A 215 -11.06 0.36 3.41
CA SER A 215 -11.36 1.54 4.23
C SER A 215 -10.54 1.53 5.52
N ARG A 216 -10.33 2.69 6.15
CA ARG A 216 -9.65 2.82 7.46
C ARG A 216 -10.63 2.47 8.57
N THR A 217 -10.78 1.19 8.87
CA THR A 217 -11.78 0.65 9.80
C THR A 217 -11.17 -0.46 10.64
N GLY A 218 -11.58 -0.60 11.89
CA GLY A 218 -11.34 -1.82 12.66
C GLY A 218 -12.26 -2.98 12.23
N GLY A 219 -12.25 -4.05 13.00
CA GLY A 219 -13.26 -5.11 12.94
C GLY A 219 -14.65 -4.63 13.35
N SER A 220 -15.55 -5.59 13.61
CA SER A 220 -16.87 -5.30 14.19
C SER A 220 -16.72 -4.45 15.45
N THR A 221 -17.45 -3.33 15.51
CA THR A 221 -17.32 -2.33 16.57
C THR A 221 -17.89 -2.84 17.89
N PHE A 222 -19.06 -3.47 17.82
CA PHE A 222 -19.78 -4.01 18.97
C PHE A 222 -19.97 -5.52 18.86
N LYS A 223 -19.98 -6.18 20.02
CA LYS A 223 -20.34 -7.59 20.15
C LYS A 223 -21.81 -7.78 19.81
N ASN A 224 -22.17 -8.95 19.29
CA ASN A 224 -23.57 -9.31 19.13
C ASN A 224 -24.22 -9.57 20.50
N PRO A 225 -25.30 -8.86 20.87
CA PRO A 225 -26.05 -9.16 22.08
C PRO A 225 -26.80 -10.51 21.97
N PRO A 226 -27.16 -11.15 23.09
CA PRO A 226 -27.88 -12.42 23.06
C PRO A 226 -29.15 -12.36 22.21
N GLY A 227 -29.24 -13.23 21.20
CA GLY A 227 -30.43 -13.35 20.34
C GLY A 227 -30.59 -12.27 19.27
N ALA A 228 -29.66 -11.32 19.12
CA ALA A 228 -29.72 -10.28 18.09
C ALA A 228 -28.35 -9.99 17.48
N LYS A 229 -28.33 -9.36 16.31
CA LYS A 229 -27.09 -8.91 15.67
C LYS A 229 -26.91 -7.43 15.90
N ALA A 230 -25.71 -7.01 16.31
CA ALA A 230 -25.43 -5.61 16.60
C ALA A 230 -25.72 -4.71 15.39
N TRP A 231 -25.35 -5.14 14.18
CA TRP A 231 -25.58 -4.34 12.96
C TRP A 231 -27.06 -4.07 12.68
N GLU A 232 -27.96 -5.04 12.92
CA GLU A 232 -29.41 -4.89 12.72
C GLU A 232 -29.97 -3.84 13.69
N LEU A 233 -29.51 -3.86 14.94
CA LEU A 233 -29.90 -2.88 15.95
C LEU A 233 -29.37 -1.49 15.63
N VAL A 234 -28.11 -1.38 15.19
CA VAL A 234 -27.50 -0.10 14.80
C VAL A 234 -28.21 0.50 13.58
N ASP A 235 -28.57 -0.34 12.60
CA ASP A 235 -29.29 0.10 11.41
C ASP A 235 -30.72 0.54 11.75
N ALA A 236 -31.45 -0.24 12.55
CA ALA A 236 -32.80 0.10 13.03
C ALA A 236 -32.84 1.37 13.87
N ALA A 237 -31.75 1.70 14.58
CA ALA A 237 -31.60 2.95 15.30
C ALA A 237 -31.27 4.16 14.39
N GLY A 238 -31.24 3.98 13.07
CA GLY A 238 -31.00 5.05 12.10
C GLY A 238 -29.55 5.55 12.08
N CYS A 239 -28.59 4.70 12.45
CA CYS A 239 -27.19 5.10 12.55
C CYS A 239 -26.39 4.88 11.25
N ARG A 240 -26.96 4.26 10.19
CA ARG A 240 -26.24 4.09 8.92
C ARG A 240 -25.82 5.44 8.35
N GLY A 241 -24.54 5.58 8.01
CA GLY A 241 -23.98 6.82 7.51
C GLY A 241 -23.84 7.93 8.56
N LEU A 242 -24.19 7.68 9.84
CA LEU A 242 -24.05 8.66 10.93
C LEU A 242 -22.60 9.10 11.05
N ARG A 243 -22.38 10.42 11.18
CA ARG A 243 -21.04 11.02 11.23
C ARG A 243 -20.80 11.77 12.51
N ARG A 244 -19.53 11.81 12.90
CA ARG A 244 -18.97 12.73 13.88
C ARG A 244 -17.60 13.19 13.38
N GLY A 245 -17.54 14.42 12.87
CA GLY A 245 -16.38 14.89 12.11
C GLY A 245 -16.08 13.97 10.92
N ASP A 246 -14.87 13.43 10.88
CA ASP A 246 -14.42 12.47 9.86
C ASP A 246 -14.65 11.00 10.23
N ALA A 247 -15.19 10.71 11.42
CA ALA A 247 -15.65 9.38 11.75
C ALA A 247 -17.05 9.15 11.16
N GLN A 248 -17.30 7.94 10.62
CA GLN A 248 -18.59 7.58 10.03
C GLN A 248 -18.99 6.12 10.34
N VAL A 249 -20.26 5.87 10.62
CA VAL A 249 -20.83 4.52 10.62
C VAL A 249 -20.98 4.06 9.17
N SER A 250 -20.37 2.93 8.80
CA SER A 250 -20.33 2.46 7.42
C SER A 250 -21.72 2.34 6.78
N ASP A 251 -21.86 2.90 5.58
CA ASP A 251 -23.06 2.73 4.74
C ASP A 251 -23.24 1.30 4.25
N LYS A 252 -22.18 0.49 4.25
CA LYS A 252 -22.22 -0.90 3.80
C LYS A 252 -22.63 -1.83 4.94
N HIS A 253 -21.99 -1.71 6.10
CA HIS A 253 -22.26 -2.56 7.25
C HIS A 253 -22.18 -1.77 8.56
N THR A 254 -23.33 -1.51 9.18
CA THR A 254 -23.49 -0.56 10.30
C THR A 254 -22.75 -0.90 11.59
N ASN A 255 -22.25 -2.13 11.76
CA ASN A 255 -21.36 -2.48 12.87
C ASN A 255 -19.87 -2.15 12.60
N PHE A 256 -19.55 -1.33 11.60
CA PHE A 256 -18.20 -0.85 11.32
C PHE A 256 -18.17 0.67 11.39
N LEU A 257 -17.22 1.21 12.15
CA LEU A 257 -16.86 2.62 12.12
C LEU A 257 -15.70 2.85 11.16
N LEU A 258 -15.77 3.93 10.39
CA LEU A 258 -14.81 4.31 9.37
C LEU A 258 -14.11 5.60 9.79
N ASN A 259 -12.82 5.71 9.49
CA ASN A 259 -12.11 6.98 9.39
C ASN A 259 -12.08 7.41 7.92
N LEU A 260 -12.78 8.49 7.58
CA LEU A 260 -12.87 9.00 6.21
C LEU A 260 -11.65 9.80 5.74
N GLY A 261 -10.69 10.06 6.63
CA GLY A 261 -9.51 10.83 6.30
C GLY A 261 -8.75 11.27 7.55
N ALA A 262 -9.31 12.23 8.28
CA ALA A 262 -8.65 12.89 9.41
C ALA A 262 -9.31 12.61 10.77
N ALA A 263 -10.11 11.55 10.89
CA ALA A 263 -10.78 11.23 12.15
C ALA A 263 -9.74 10.92 13.24
N SER A 264 -9.85 11.65 14.34
CA SER A 264 -9.16 11.36 15.60
C SER A 264 -9.76 10.12 16.27
N SER A 265 -8.99 9.46 17.14
CA SER A 265 -9.52 8.33 17.90
C SER A 265 -10.63 8.77 18.87
N ALA A 266 -10.55 10.00 19.40
CA ALA A 266 -11.62 10.60 20.18
C ALA A 266 -12.94 10.75 19.41
N GLU A 267 -12.91 11.15 18.13
CA GLU A 267 -14.11 11.23 17.29
C GLU A 267 -14.70 9.85 17.00
N ILE A 268 -13.85 8.85 16.74
CA ILE A 268 -14.29 7.47 16.48
C ILE A 268 -14.93 6.86 17.73
N GLU A 269 -14.31 6.99 18.90
CA GLU A 269 -14.90 6.52 20.15
C GLU A 269 -16.22 7.24 20.45
N ALA A 270 -16.26 8.56 20.27
CA ALA A 270 -17.47 9.34 20.55
C ALA A 270 -18.63 9.00 19.60
N LEU A 271 -18.34 8.74 18.31
CA LEU A 271 -19.33 8.22 17.37
C LEU A 271 -19.87 6.86 17.82
N GLY A 272 -19.00 5.97 18.30
CA GLY A 272 -19.45 4.69 18.84
C GLY A 272 -20.34 4.84 20.08
N GLU A 273 -20.04 5.79 20.98
CA GLU A 273 -20.91 6.09 22.11
C GLU A 273 -22.25 6.71 21.67
N ASP A 274 -22.28 7.55 20.63
CA ASP A 274 -23.52 8.06 20.03
C ASP A 274 -24.39 6.90 19.48
N VAL A 275 -23.75 5.92 18.82
CA VAL A 275 -24.43 4.70 18.34
C VAL A 275 -25.01 3.89 19.51
N ARG A 276 -24.24 3.67 20.58
CA ARG A 276 -24.72 2.95 21.77
C ARG A 276 -25.93 3.63 22.39
N ALA A 277 -25.89 4.95 22.52
CA ALA A 277 -26.99 5.74 23.07
C ALA A 277 -28.27 5.61 22.23
N ARG A 278 -28.15 5.73 20.90
CA ARG A 278 -29.28 5.60 19.96
C ARG A 278 -29.88 4.19 19.98
N VAL A 279 -29.05 3.14 19.98
CA VAL A 279 -29.54 1.76 20.05
C VAL A 279 -30.25 1.47 21.37
N LYS A 280 -29.73 1.97 22.48
CA LYS A 280 -30.37 1.85 23.80
C LYS A 280 -31.71 2.59 23.84
N ALA A 281 -31.79 3.79 23.26
CA ALA A 281 -33.04 4.53 23.18
C ALA A 281 -34.08 3.84 22.27
N ALA A 282 -33.65 3.27 21.14
CA ALA A 282 -34.54 2.67 20.16
C ALA A 282 -35.03 1.26 20.54
N SER A 283 -34.18 0.44 21.19
CA SER A 283 -34.47 -0.98 21.44
C SER A 283 -34.35 -1.42 22.91
N GLY A 284 -33.84 -0.56 23.79
CA GLY A 284 -33.52 -0.91 25.18
C GLY A 284 -32.25 -1.77 25.33
N VAL A 285 -31.63 -2.20 24.24
CA VAL A 285 -30.42 -3.04 24.26
C VAL A 285 -29.18 -2.16 24.44
N GLU A 286 -28.32 -2.53 25.38
CA GLU A 286 -27.02 -1.90 25.56
C GLU A 286 -25.95 -2.66 24.78
N LEU A 287 -25.38 -2.01 23.77
CA LEU A 287 -24.27 -2.59 22.99
C LEU A 287 -22.97 -2.54 23.79
N GLU A 288 -22.19 -3.61 23.71
CA GLU A 288 -20.84 -3.69 24.27
C GLU A 288 -19.77 -3.54 23.18
N TRP A 289 -18.74 -2.75 23.43
CA TRP A 289 -17.58 -2.64 22.54
C TRP A 289 -16.85 -3.99 22.39
N GLU A 290 -16.52 -4.36 21.15
CA GLU A 290 -15.64 -5.48 20.82
C GLU A 290 -14.20 -5.00 20.52
N ILE A 291 -14.09 -3.84 19.88
CA ILE A 291 -12.81 -3.18 19.61
C ILE A 291 -12.16 -2.74 20.92
N GLN A 292 -10.89 -3.11 21.10
CA GLN A 292 -10.11 -2.72 22.27
C GLN A 292 -9.73 -1.23 22.18
N ARG A 293 -9.82 -0.53 23.30
CA ARG A 293 -9.52 0.91 23.40
C ARG A 293 -8.37 1.09 24.38
N VAL A 294 -7.22 1.56 23.90
CA VAL A 294 -5.98 1.62 24.69
C VAL A 294 -5.34 3.00 24.66
N GLY A 295 -4.51 3.29 25.65
CA GLY A 295 -3.82 4.58 25.76
C GLY A 295 -4.65 5.65 26.49
N ASP A 296 -4.09 6.85 26.55
CA ASP A 296 -4.62 7.98 27.30
C ASP A 296 -5.48 8.91 26.42
N GLY A 297 -6.61 9.39 26.94
CA GLY A 297 -7.47 10.35 26.23
C GLY A 297 -8.79 10.66 26.95
N ILE A 298 -9.40 11.79 26.61
CA ILE A 298 -10.72 12.23 27.12
C ILE A 298 -11.75 12.09 26.00
N ILE A 299 -12.88 11.44 26.28
CA ILE A 299 -14.01 11.33 25.35
C ILE A 299 -14.77 12.67 25.32
N PRO A 300 -14.98 13.31 24.16
CA PRO A 300 -15.82 14.51 24.07
C PRO A 300 -17.29 14.18 24.42
N PRO A 301 -18.04 15.09 25.06
CA PRO A 301 -19.43 14.83 25.48
C PRO A 301 -20.36 14.48 24.30
N LEU A 302 -21.38 13.65 24.56
CA LEU A 302 -22.41 13.24 23.59
C LEU A 302 -23.15 14.46 23.01
N GLN A 303 -23.44 14.47 21.71
CA GLN A 303 -24.28 15.52 21.12
C GLN A 303 -25.74 15.29 21.53
N GLY A 304 -26.31 16.24 22.27
CA GLY A 304 -27.73 16.25 22.60
C GLY A 304 -28.59 16.50 21.36
N GLU A 305 -29.78 15.89 21.33
CA GLU A 305 -30.78 16.13 20.29
C GLU A 305 -31.18 17.61 20.26
N GLY A 306 -30.92 18.29 19.14
CA GLY A 306 -31.43 19.64 18.89
C GLY A 306 -30.48 20.50 18.07
N ASP A 307 -30.49 20.34 16.74
CA ASP A 307 -30.85 21.44 15.84
C ASP A 307 -30.81 20.95 14.39
N GLN A 308 -31.95 21.04 13.71
CA GLN A 308 -32.00 20.93 12.25
C GLN A 308 -31.35 22.19 11.65
N PRO A 309 -30.59 22.10 10.54
CA PRO A 309 -30.09 23.29 9.88
C PRO A 309 -31.25 24.01 9.18
N GLN A 310 -31.67 25.16 9.72
CA GLN A 310 -32.50 26.10 8.99
C GLN A 310 -31.66 26.83 7.94
N ALA A 311 -32.23 26.93 6.74
CA ALA A 311 -31.74 27.73 5.64
C ALA A 311 -31.90 29.24 5.90
N GLY A 312 -30.94 30.02 5.38
CA GLY A 312 -30.92 31.49 5.38
C GLY A 312 -29.66 32.00 6.05
N GLY A 313 -28.84 32.90 5.51
CA GLY A 313 -29.01 33.85 4.43
C GLY A 313 -28.15 35.07 4.79
N GLY A 314 -27.20 35.44 3.92
CA GLY A 314 -26.59 36.77 3.90
C GLY A 314 -25.42 37.06 4.85
N ALA A 315 -24.24 37.29 4.25
CA ALA A 315 -23.50 38.57 4.27
C ALA A 315 -21.98 38.33 4.31
N ALA A 316 -21.31 38.78 3.25
CA ALA A 316 -19.85 38.88 3.17
C ALA A 316 -19.31 40.01 4.06
N PRO A 317 -18.08 39.91 4.59
CA PRO A 317 -17.33 41.08 5.03
C PRO A 317 -16.20 41.44 4.06
N GLN A 318 -16.07 42.76 3.89
CA GLN A 318 -15.17 43.47 3.00
C GLN A 318 -13.71 43.49 3.47
N ALA A 319 -12.85 43.71 2.47
CA ALA A 319 -11.41 43.91 2.56
C ALA A 319 -10.99 45.12 3.43
N GLY A 320 -10.06 44.88 4.36
CA GLY A 320 -9.27 45.91 5.04
C GLY A 320 -7.87 45.97 4.45
N ARG A 321 -7.54 47.08 3.78
CA ARG A 321 -6.19 47.42 3.30
C ARG A 321 -5.34 47.91 4.48
N SER A 322 -4.15 47.34 4.68
CA SER A 322 -3.08 47.97 5.48
C SER A 322 -1.84 48.16 4.63
N ARG A 323 -1.33 49.39 4.61
CA ARG A 323 -0.11 49.84 3.94
C ARG A 323 1.08 49.59 4.85
N ILE A 324 2.15 48.98 4.33
CA ILE A 324 3.49 49.01 4.94
C ILE A 324 4.49 49.49 3.88
N ALA A 325 5.25 50.51 4.24
CA ALA A 325 6.27 51.19 3.44
C ALA A 325 7.61 50.41 3.42
N PRO A 326 8.52 50.68 2.46
CA PRO A 326 9.73 49.87 2.28
C PRO A 326 10.89 50.40 3.15
N SER A 327 11.64 49.49 3.79
CA SER A 327 12.93 49.80 4.39
C SER A 327 14.05 49.15 3.59
N THR A 328 14.84 49.99 2.94
CA THR A 328 16.16 49.69 2.37
C THR A 328 17.21 49.58 3.47
N THR A 329 17.94 48.47 3.54
CA THR A 329 19.28 48.47 4.12
C THR A 329 20.21 47.59 3.29
N ASP A 330 21.25 48.26 2.81
CA ASP A 330 22.40 47.83 2.02
C ASP A 330 23.30 46.86 2.82
N LEU A 331 23.77 45.79 2.18
CA LEU A 331 24.84 44.93 2.70
C LEU A 331 25.84 44.68 1.57
N ARG A 332 26.87 45.53 1.53
CA ARG A 332 28.15 45.25 0.89
C ARG A 332 29.21 45.01 1.97
N SER A 333 29.70 43.79 2.08
CA SER A 333 31.10 43.54 2.44
C SER A 333 31.48 42.11 2.04
N ALA A 334 32.41 42.01 1.10
CA ALA A 334 32.98 40.78 0.59
C ALA A 334 34.02 40.20 1.55
N VAL A 335 34.06 38.87 1.68
CA VAL A 335 35.15 38.05 2.24
C VAL A 335 35.19 36.73 1.41
N PRO A 336 36.37 36.16 1.10
CA PRO A 336 36.69 35.62 -0.24
C PRO A 336 36.25 34.18 -0.51
N LEU A 337 36.07 33.90 -1.80
CA LEU A 337 35.81 32.58 -2.40
C LEU A 337 36.96 31.59 -2.12
N PRO A 338 36.66 30.34 -1.72
CA PRO A 338 37.46 29.19 -2.08
C PRO A 338 37.02 28.62 -3.43
N ALA A 339 37.97 28.03 -4.14
CA ALA A 339 37.84 27.54 -5.50
C ALA A 339 37.08 26.20 -5.62
N SER A 340 36.32 26.10 -6.72
CA SER A 340 35.94 24.89 -7.49
C SER A 340 35.25 23.71 -6.80
N GLY A 341 33.94 23.62 -7.03
CA GLY A 341 33.09 22.42 -6.95
C GLY A 341 31.63 22.86 -7.15
N GLU A 342 30.91 22.31 -8.14
CA GLU A 342 29.53 22.72 -8.47
C GLU A 342 28.61 22.64 -7.22
N GLU A 343 28.18 23.79 -6.69
CA GLU A 343 27.13 23.83 -5.66
C GLU A 343 25.79 23.42 -6.29
N SER A 344 25.25 22.27 -5.90
CA SER A 344 23.88 21.87 -6.24
C SER A 344 22.92 22.97 -5.78
N ARG A 345 22.22 23.57 -6.75
CA ARG A 345 21.28 24.66 -6.51
C ARG A 345 20.19 24.21 -5.53
N ARG A 346 20.07 24.86 -4.37
CA ARG A 346 18.96 24.60 -3.44
C ARG A 346 17.64 25.06 -4.05
N LEU A 347 16.78 24.12 -4.42
CA LEU A 347 15.44 24.36 -4.97
C LEU A 347 14.35 24.24 -3.89
N HIS A 348 13.22 24.88 -4.14
CA HIS A 348 11.95 24.51 -3.53
C HIS A 348 11.24 23.49 -4.42
N VAL A 349 11.17 22.24 -3.96
CA VAL A 349 10.53 21.14 -4.68
C VAL A 349 9.19 20.78 -4.00
N ALA A 350 8.10 20.82 -4.77
CA ALA A 350 6.84 20.23 -4.32
C ALA A 350 6.81 18.75 -4.70
N VAL A 351 6.65 17.84 -3.73
CA VAL A 351 6.50 16.41 -3.99
C VAL A 351 5.02 16.08 -4.03
N LEU A 352 4.52 15.75 -5.21
CA LEU A 352 3.13 15.38 -5.43
C LEU A 352 2.96 13.88 -5.19
N MET A 353 2.07 13.52 -4.27
CA MET A 353 1.90 12.15 -3.74
C MET A 353 0.44 11.85 -3.40
N GLY A 354 0.13 10.62 -3.01
CA GLY A 354 -1.24 10.24 -2.61
C GLY A 354 -2.21 10.13 -3.79
N GLY A 355 -3.26 10.95 -3.81
CA GLY A 355 -4.33 10.86 -4.81
C GLY A 355 -5.42 9.83 -4.48
N TRP A 356 -6.30 9.56 -5.45
CA TRP A 356 -7.46 8.67 -5.28
C TRP A 356 -7.37 7.40 -6.12
N SER A 357 -6.20 7.09 -6.69
CA SER A 357 -5.97 5.85 -7.42
C SER A 357 -5.98 4.65 -6.47
N ALA A 358 -6.16 3.45 -7.03
CA ALA A 358 -5.98 2.20 -6.27
C ALA A 358 -4.57 2.07 -5.68
N GLU A 359 -3.60 2.83 -6.21
CA GLU A 359 -2.18 2.84 -5.85
C GLU A 359 -1.82 4.02 -4.92
N ARG A 360 -2.81 4.64 -4.26
CA ARG A 360 -2.61 5.76 -3.33
C ARG A 360 -1.52 5.50 -2.27
N GLU A 361 -1.54 4.34 -1.63
CA GLU A 361 -0.56 4.01 -0.57
C GLU A 361 0.86 3.89 -1.15
N VAL A 362 1.00 3.37 -2.37
CA VAL A 362 2.29 3.32 -3.09
C VAL A 362 2.77 4.72 -3.43
N SER A 363 1.85 5.61 -3.81
CA SER A 363 2.12 7.03 -4.05
C SER A 363 2.57 7.77 -2.79
N LEU A 364 1.92 7.52 -1.65
CA LEU A 364 2.32 8.10 -0.36
C LEU A 364 3.72 7.59 0.07
N ASN A 365 3.99 6.30 -0.08
CA ASN A 365 5.29 5.72 0.28
C ASN A 365 6.41 6.22 -0.64
N SER A 366 6.16 6.29 -1.96
CA SER A 366 7.11 6.85 -2.93
C SER A 366 7.39 8.32 -2.64
N GLY A 367 6.34 9.12 -2.43
CA GLY A 367 6.46 10.55 -2.12
C GLY A 367 7.19 10.83 -0.81
N ALA A 368 6.95 10.03 0.23
CA ALA A 368 7.65 10.17 1.51
C ALA A 368 9.16 9.94 1.34
N GLY A 369 9.56 8.83 0.70
CA GLY A 369 10.96 8.52 0.44
C GLY A 369 11.64 9.59 -0.41
N VAL A 370 11.01 10.03 -1.49
CA VAL A 370 11.52 11.11 -2.36
C VAL A 370 11.70 12.41 -1.58
N ALA A 371 10.72 12.79 -0.75
CA ALA A 371 10.80 14.00 0.04
C ALA A 371 11.94 13.98 1.05
N GLU A 372 12.13 12.85 1.77
CA GLU A 372 13.25 12.66 2.69
C GLU A 372 14.60 12.73 1.96
N ALA A 373 14.70 12.13 0.77
CA ALA A 373 15.90 12.19 -0.06
C ALA A 373 16.23 13.63 -0.48
N LEU A 374 15.25 14.39 -0.98
CA LEU A 374 15.41 15.79 -1.37
C LEU A 374 15.80 16.68 -0.18
N GLU A 375 15.21 16.44 0.99
CA GLU A 375 15.56 17.15 2.23
C GLU A 375 17.00 16.85 2.66
N SER A 376 17.44 15.59 2.56
CA SER A 376 18.82 15.19 2.86
C SER A 376 19.87 15.85 1.95
N LEU A 377 19.46 16.20 0.72
CA LEU A 377 20.26 16.93 -0.26
C LEU A 377 20.22 18.46 -0.05
N GLY A 378 19.45 18.94 0.94
CA GLY A 378 19.37 20.36 1.30
C GLY A 378 18.35 21.18 0.49
N HIS A 379 17.45 20.53 -0.25
CA HIS A 379 16.31 21.20 -0.88
C HIS A 379 15.22 21.53 0.14
N ARG A 380 14.47 22.61 -0.12
CA ARG A 380 13.22 22.89 0.60
C ARG A 380 12.13 22.03 -0.02
N VAL A 381 11.40 21.25 0.77
CA VAL A 381 10.36 20.36 0.27
C VAL A 381 8.98 20.76 0.79
N THR A 382 7.98 20.73 -0.09
CA THR A 382 6.57 20.77 0.27
C THR A 382 5.92 19.49 -0.20
N ARG A 383 5.40 18.69 0.73
CA ARG A 383 4.65 17.47 0.40
C ARG A 383 3.20 17.87 0.07
N VAL A 384 2.71 17.48 -1.10
CA VAL A 384 1.37 17.82 -1.59
C VAL A 384 0.63 16.53 -1.88
N ASP A 385 -0.41 16.24 -1.10
CA ASP A 385 -1.34 15.16 -1.42
C ASP A 385 -2.24 15.61 -2.58
N LEU A 386 -2.38 14.77 -3.60
CA LEU A 386 -3.23 15.06 -4.74
C LEU A 386 -4.71 15.05 -4.30
N THR A 387 -5.31 16.23 -4.29
CA THR A 387 -6.74 16.45 -4.07
C THR A 387 -7.31 17.32 -5.21
N PRO A 388 -8.63 17.51 -5.30
CA PRO A 388 -9.21 18.45 -6.27
C PRO A 388 -8.70 19.90 -6.13
N SER A 389 -8.13 20.29 -4.99
CA SER A 389 -7.55 21.63 -4.78
C SER A 389 -6.09 21.76 -5.21
N VAL A 390 -5.48 20.70 -5.75
CA VAL A 390 -4.02 20.64 -6.03
C VAL A 390 -3.47 21.84 -6.80
N ALA A 391 -4.24 22.41 -7.74
CA ALA A 391 -3.82 23.59 -8.48
C ALA A 391 -3.64 24.82 -7.57
N ALA A 392 -4.56 25.02 -6.61
CA ALA A 392 -4.45 26.09 -5.63
C ALA A 392 -3.31 25.82 -4.64
N ASP A 393 -3.14 24.57 -4.22
CA ASP A 393 -2.08 24.18 -3.29
C ASP A 393 -0.68 24.38 -3.89
N LEU A 394 -0.50 23.99 -5.16
CA LEU A 394 0.74 24.22 -5.91
C LEU A 394 0.98 25.72 -6.18
N ALA A 395 -0.07 26.49 -6.48
CA ALA A 395 0.05 27.94 -6.66
C ALA A 395 0.44 28.66 -5.35
N ALA A 396 -0.12 28.23 -4.22
CA ALA A 396 0.22 28.76 -2.90
C ALA A 396 1.63 28.38 -2.45
N ALA A 397 2.06 27.15 -2.77
CA ALA A 397 3.42 26.69 -2.49
C ALA A 397 4.46 27.44 -3.36
N ALA A 398 4.12 27.78 -4.60
CA ALA A 398 5.01 28.43 -5.58
C ALA A 398 6.38 27.74 -5.72
N PRO A 399 6.43 26.42 -6.01
CA PRO A 399 7.68 25.67 -6.09
C PRO A 399 8.48 26.00 -7.36
N ASP A 400 9.80 25.78 -7.31
CA ASP A 400 10.68 25.83 -8.49
C ASP A 400 10.45 24.62 -9.42
N LEU A 401 10.09 23.47 -8.83
CA LEU A 401 9.92 22.19 -9.50
C LEU A 401 8.87 21.34 -8.76
N VAL A 402 8.07 20.58 -9.50
CA VAL A 402 7.20 19.54 -8.95
C VAL A 402 7.80 18.16 -9.21
N PHE A 403 8.09 17.40 -8.16
CA PHE A 403 8.40 15.99 -8.28
C PHE A 403 7.09 15.20 -8.30
N ASN A 404 6.75 14.58 -9.44
CA ASN A 404 5.57 13.72 -9.53
C ASN A 404 5.92 12.31 -9.01
N ALA A 405 5.37 11.94 -7.85
CA ALA A 405 5.56 10.63 -7.21
C ALA A 405 4.24 9.84 -7.11
N LEU A 406 3.24 10.21 -7.91
CA LEU A 406 1.95 9.52 -8.01
C LEU A 406 2.10 8.15 -8.73
N HIS A 407 1.16 7.24 -8.49
CA HIS A 407 1.06 5.94 -9.16
C HIS A 407 -0.36 5.75 -9.68
N GLY A 408 -0.47 5.21 -10.88
CA GLY A 408 -1.72 5.01 -11.60
C GLY A 408 -2.37 6.32 -12.04
N THR A 409 -3.65 6.28 -12.40
CA THR A 409 -4.42 7.44 -12.88
C THR A 409 -4.88 8.31 -11.70
N PRO A 410 -4.60 9.63 -11.67
CA PRO A 410 -4.19 10.51 -12.79
C PRO A 410 -2.69 10.88 -12.81
N GLY A 411 -1.83 10.11 -12.14
CA GLY A 411 -0.40 10.38 -12.05
C GLY A 411 0.38 10.09 -13.33
N GLU A 412 -0.03 9.08 -14.09
CA GLU A 412 0.72 8.51 -15.20
C GLU A 412 0.06 8.69 -16.59
N ASP A 413 -1.20 9.13 -16.63
CA ASP A 413 -2.04 9.20 -17.82
C ASP A 413 -1.92 10.53 -18.60
N GLY A 414 -1.09 11.46 -18.12
CA GLY A 414 -0.94 12.80 -18.69
C GLY A 414 -1.85 13.87 -18.06
N SER A 415 -2.81 13.49 -17.20
CA SER A 415 -3.74 14.44 -16.58
C SER A 415 -3.03 15.45 -15.68
N VAL A 416 -2.19 14.98 -14.76
CA VAL A 416 -1.40 15.85 -13.87
C VAL A 416 -0.33 16.60 -14.65
N GLN A 417 0.31 15.97 -15.64
CA GLN A 417 1.30 16.60 -16.51
C GLN A 417 0.68 17.81 -17.24
N GLY A 418 -0.52 17.64 -17.79
CA GLY A 418 -1.27 18.72 -18.44
C GLY A 418 -1.60 19.88 -17.51
N LEU A 419 -2.02 19.57 -16.28
CA LEU A 419 -2.24 20.60 -15.25
C LEU A 419 -0.95 21.40 -14.99
N LEU A 420 0.17 20.72 -14.78
CA LEU A 420 1.46 21.36 -14.49
C LEU A 420 1.95 22.21 -15.68
N GLU A 421 1.75 21.74 -16.92
CA GLU A 421 2.04 22.51 -18.13
C GLU A 421 1.20 23.80 -18.22
N LEU A 422 -0.11 23.72 -17.93
CA LEU A 422 -1.00 24.89 -17.92
C LEU A 422 -0.62 25.90 -16.83
N MET A 423 -0.20 25.41 -15.67
CA MET A 423 0.30 26.24 -14.57
C MET A 423 1.69 26.84 -14.84
N GLY A 424 2.39 26.39 -15.89
CA GLY A 424 3.76 26.81 -16.18
C GLY A 424 4.80 26.26 -15.19
N LEU A 425 4.49 25.19 -14.46
CA LEU A 425 5.39 24.59 -13.49
C LEU A 425 6.29 23.56 -14.17
N ARG A 426 7.59 23.59 -13.84
CA ARG A 426 8.49 22.49 -14.22
C ARG A 426 8.17 21.26 -13.38
N TYR A 427 8.34 20.07 -13.95
CA TYR A 427 8.10 18.83 -13.24
C TYR A 427 8.98 17.69 -13.72
N THR A 428 9.15 16.68 -12.87
CA THR A 428 9.94 15.48 -13.18
C THR A 428 9.21 14.53 -14.12
N HIS A 429 9.95 13.56 -14.68
CA HIS A 429 9.41 12.54 -15.59
C HIS A 429 8.93 13.09 -16.95
N SER A 430 8.18 12.27 -17.68
CA SER A 430 7.80 12.50 -19.07
C SER A 430 6.62 13.47 -19.24
N GLY A 431 6.47 14.03 -20.44
CA GLY A 431 5.44 15.04 -20.75
C GLY A 431 4.06 14.46 -21.00
N LEU A 432 3.03 15.32 -21.11
CA LEU A 432 1.64 14.87 -21.34
C LEU A 432 1.54 13.88 -22.50
N ALA A 433 2.03 14.25 -23.69
CA ALA A 433 1.90 13.41 -24.88
C ALA A 433 2.58 12.04 -24.70
N THR A 434 3.78 12.02 -24.12
CA THR A 434 4.52 10.79 -23.86
C THR A 434 3.80 9.91 -22.82
N SER A 435 3.28 10.51 -21.74
CA SER A 435 2.51 9.79 -20.72
C SER A 435 1.25 9.15 -21.28
N VAL A 436 0.47 9.89 -22.09
CA VAL A 436 -0.72 9.36 -22.78
C VAL A 436 -0.36 8.20 -23.71
N ILE A 437 0.71 8.33 -24.50
CA ILE A 437 1.12 7.28 -25.44
C ILE A 437 1.62 6.05 -24.68
N ALA A 438 2.46 6.23 -23.66
CA ALA A 438 3.15 5.13 -22.99
C ALA A 438 2.22 4.27 -22.12
N ILE A 439 1.21 4.87 -21.47
CA ILE A 439 0.22 4.12 -20.68
C ILE A 439 -0.73 3.31 -21.58
N ASP A 440 -0.98 3.79 -22.80
CA ASP A 440 -1.82 3.11 -23.79
C ASP A 440 -1.00 2.13 -24.63
N LYS A 441 -1.28 0.83 -24.45
CA LYS A 441 -0.54 -0.25 -25.11
C LYS A 441 -0.75 -0.27 -26.63
N VAL A 442 -1.84 0.27 -27.15
CA VAL A 442 -2.09 0.37 -28.61
C VAL A 442 -1.30 1.52 -29.19
N LEU A 443 -1.36 2.70 -28.57
CA LEU A 443 -0.61 3.88 -29.02
C LEU A 443 0.90 3.63 -28.92
N THR A 444 1.36 3.02 -27.83
CA THR A 444 2.75 2.61 -27.67
C THR A 444 3.19 1.72 -28.84
N LYS A 445 2.40 0.72 -29.24
CA LYS A 445 2.72 -0.14 -30.38
C LYS A 445 2.78 0.62 -31.70
N GLN A 446 1.84 1.54 -31.94
CA GLN A 446 1.82 2.35 -33.16
C GLN A 446 3.07 3.22 -33.30
N VAL A 447 3.72 3.57 -32.18
CA VAL A 447 4.96 4.35 -32.17
C VAL A 447 6.20 3.45 -32.22
N LEU A 448 6.25 2.39 -31.40
CA LEU A 448 7.44 1.56 -31.20
C LEU A 448 7.67 0.50 -32.26
N VAL A 449 6.61 -0.17 -32.76
CA VAL A 449 6.74 -1.24 -33.76
C VAL A 449 7.31 -0.71 -35.08
N PRO A 450 6.84 0.42 -35.65
CA PRO A 450 7.46 1.00 -36.85
C PRO A 450 8.90 1.45 -36.65
N ALA A 451 9.30 1.75 -35.40
CA ALA A 451 10.68 2.07 -35.05
C ALA A 451 11.57 0.82 -34.93
N GLY A 452 11.03 -0.39 -35.05
CA GLY A 452 11.78 -1.63 -34.96
C GLY A 452 11.86 -2.23 -33.56
N VAL A 453 11.07 -1.75 -32.60
CA VAL A 453 10.98 -2.35 -31.27
C VAL A 453 9.96 -3.50 -31.31
N PRO A 454 10.37 -4.76 -31.04
CA PRO A 454 9.47 -5.91 -31.06
C PRO A 454 8.48 -5.83 -29.89
N MET A 455 7.19 -5.90 -30.22
CA MET A 455 6.10 -6.00 -29.25
C MET A 455 5.16 -7.13 -29.68
N PRO A 456 4.41 -7.77 -28.76
CA PRO A 456 3.46 -8.81 -29.14
C PRO A 456 2.46 -8.28 -30.17
N GLY A 457 2.13 -9.09 -31.17
CA GLY A 457 1.00 -8.79 -32.06
C GLY A 457 -0.32 -8.72 -31.28
N GLY A 458 -1.43 -8.46 -31.96
CA GLY A 458 -2.73 -8.50 -31.32
C GLY A 458 -3.77 -7.59 -31.95
N ARG A 459 -4.95 -7.56 -31.33
CA ARG A 459 -6.06 -6.70 -31.74
C ARG A 459 -6.92 -6.32 -30.55
N ILE A 460 -7.60 -5.18 -30.67
CA ILE A 460 -8.67 -4.80 -29.76
C ILE A 460 -9.89 -5.66 -30.04
N VAL A 461 -10.53 -6.11 -28.97
CA VAL A 461 -11.76 -6.90 -29.00
C VAL A 461 -12.75 -6.34 -28.01
N ARG A 462 -14.02 -6.32 -28.38
CA ARG A 462 -15.09 -6.01 -27.42
C ARG A 462 -15.26 -7.19 -26.47
N SER A 463 -15.45 -6.92 -25.20
CA SER A 463 -15.63 -7.95 -24.18
C SER A 463 -16.81 -8.88 -24.50
N ALA A 464 -17.85 -8.38 -25.16
CA ALA A 464 -18.97 -9.22 -25.61
C ALA A 464 -18.57 -10.30 -26.65
N GLU A 465 -17.51 -10.05 -27.45
CA GLU A 465 -17.08 -10.97 -28.52
C GLU A 465 -16.34 -12.19 -27.96
N VAL A 466 -15.68 -12.06 -26.80
CA VAL A 466 -14.88 -13.14 -26.22
C VAL A 466 -15.74 -14.31 -25.72
N PHE A 467 -17.04 -14.07 -25.52
CA PHE A 467 -18.03 -15.09 -25.17
C PHE A 467 -18.51 -15.91 -26.36
N GLU A 468 -18.36 -15.39 -27.57
CA GLU A 468 -18.83 -16.03 -28.80
C GLU A 468 -17.73 -16.88 -29.46
N ALA A 469 -16.49 -16.37 -29.45
CA ALA A 469 -15.33 -17.08 -29.98
C ALA A 469 -14.04 -16.56 -29.35
N ASP A 470 -13.01 -17.40 -29.35
CA ASP A 470 -11.67 -16.94 -28.98
C ASP A 470 -11.16 -15.90 -30.01
N PRO A 471 -10.61 -14.77 -29.54
CA PRO A 471 -10.15 -13.71 -30.42
C PRO A 471 -8.85 -14.05 -31.17
N LEU A 472 -8.07 -15.00 -30.64
CA LEU A 472 -6.79 -15.49 -31.13
C LEU A 472 -6.66 -17.00 -30.82
N PRO A 473 -5.80 -17.75 -31.54
CA PRO A 473 -5.44 -19.10 -31.13
C PRO A 473 -4.87 -19.13 -29.71
N ARG A 474 -5.31 -20.09 -28.89
CA ARG A 474 -4.77 -20.28 -27.54
C ARG A 474 -3.33 -20.83 -27.58
N PRO A 475 -2.43 -20.41 -26.68
CA PRO A 475 -2.68 -19.47 -25.58
C PRO A 475 -2.59 -17.99 -26.01
N TYR A 476 -3.43 -17.15 -25.39
CA TYR A 476 -3.43 -15.70 -25.59
C TYR A 476 -3.63 -14.96 -24.26
N VAL A 477 -3.34 -13.66 -24.25
CA VAL A 477 -3.52 -12.77 -23.10
C VAL A 477 -4.60 -11.76 -23.44
N LEU A 478 -5.53 -11.53 -22.52
CA LEU A 478 -6.47 -10.41 -22.52
C LEU A 478 -6.06 -9.42 -21.44
N LYS A 479 -5.97 -8.14 -21.77
CA LYS A 479 -5.63 -7.09 -20.81
C LYS A 479 -6.28 -5.75 -21.16
N PRO A 480 -6.54 -4.87 -20.19
CA PRO A 480 -6.95 -3.50 -20.47
C PRO A 480 -5.85 -2.73 -21.20
N VAL A 481 -6.27 -1.78 -22.03
CA VAL A 481 -5.35 -1.01 -22.88
C VAL A 481 -4.47 -0.07 -22.05
N ASN A 482 -5.07 0.58 -21.07
CA ASN A 482 -4.55 1.76 -20.37
C ASN A 482 -4.45 1.57 -18.83
N GLU A 483 -4.54 0.34 -18.34
CA GLU A 483 -4.26 0.02 -16.94
C GLU A 483 -2.80 -0.41 -16.74
N GLY A 484 -2.25 -0.06 -15.58
CA GLY A 484 -0.91 -0.45 -15.13
C GLY A 484 -0.90 -1.72 -14.27
N SER A 485 0.29 -2.07 -13.78
CA SER A 485 0.49 -3.05 -12.69
C SER A 485 -0.20 -4.41 -12.84
N SER A 486 -0.35 -4.89 -14.08
CA SER A 486 -1.02 -6.14 -14.42
C SER A 486 -2.49 -6.25 -13.97
N VAL A 487 -3.15 -5.13 -13.68
CA VAL A 487 -4.56 -5.10 -13.32
C VAL A 487 -5.40 -5.55 -14.52
N GLY A 488 -6.30 -6.51 -14.29
CA GLY A 488 -7.18 -7.03 -15.33
C GLY A 488 -6.50 -7.91 -16.39
N VAL A 489 -5.30 -8.45 -16.15
CA VAL A 489 -4.66 -9.37 -17.08
C VAL A 489 -5.21 -10.79 -16.90
N ALA A 490 -5.66 -11.41 -17.98
CA ALA A 490 -6.10 -12.82 -18.03
C ALA A 490 -5.31 -13.59 -19.09
N ILE A 491 -4.68 -14.70 -18.69
CA ILE A 491 -3.96 -15.61 -19.59
C ILE A 491 -4.86 -16.79 -19.92
N VAL A 492 -5.34 -16.85 -21.15
CA VAL A 492 -6.22 -17.91 -21.64
C VAL A 492 -5.37 -19.03 -22.25
N THR A 493 -5.32 -20.18 -21.58
CA THR A 493 -4.52 -21.33 -22.00
C THR A 493 -5.35 -22.39 -22.73
N ALA A 494 -4.69 -23.30 -23.46
CA ALA A 494 -5.36 -24.38 -24.19
C ALA A 494 -6.26 -25.27 -23.30
N GLY A 495 -5.87 -25.50 -22.05
CA GLY A 495 -6.65 -26.23 -21.04
C GLY A 495 -7.34 -25.34 -20.01
N GLY A 496 -7.51 -24.04 -20.30
CA GLY A 496 -7.77 -23.00 -19.30
C GLY A 496 -9.06 -23.11 -18.50
N ASN A 497 -9.12 -22.34 -17.41
CA ASN A 497 -10.24 -22.31 -16.44
C ASN A 497 -11.42 -21.42 -16.88
N TYR A 498 -11.39 -20.89 -18.10
CA TYR A 498 -12.32 -19.85 -18.54
C TYR A 498 -13.44 -20.33 -19.48
N GLY A 499 -13.42 -21.61 -19.88
CA GLY A 499 -14.28 -22.16 -20.93
C GLY A 499 -13.65 -22.07 -22.33
N SER A 500 -14.29 -22.68 -23.33
CA SER A 500 -13.93 -22.55 -24.76
C SER A 500 -15.19 -22.46 -25.65
N PRO A 501 -15.63 -21.26 -26.08
CA PRO A 501 -15.09 -19.93 -25.76
C PRO A 501 -15.32 -19.53 -24.30
N ILE A 502 -14.90 -18.32 -23.91
CA ILE A 502 -15.00 -17.86 -22.53
C ILE A 502 -16.46 -17.85 -22.06
N GLY A 503 -16.74 -18.37 -20.86
CA GLY A 503 -18.09 -18.38 -20.31
C GLY A 503 -18.55 -16.97 -19.90
N ARG A 504 -19.82 -16.63 -20.15
CA ARG A 504 -20.40 -15.33 -19.74
C ARG A 504 -20.34 -15.11 -18.22
N ASP A 505 -20.52 -16.20 -17.47
CA ASP A 505 -20.50 -16.20 -16.00
C ASP A 505 -19.10 -16.42 -15.42
N THR A 506 -18.09 -16.61 -16.27
CA THR A 506 -16.71 -16.82 -15.85
C THR A 506 -16.06 -15.50 -15.50
N ALA A 507 -15.64 -15.30 -14.25
CA ALA A 507 -14.97 -14.08 -13.82
C ALA A 507 -13.66 -13.80 -14.59
N GLY A 508 -13.45 -12.53 -14.95
CA GLY A 508 -12.28 -12.02 -15.65
C GLY A 508 -12.40 -10.53 -15.98
N PRO A 509 -11.48 -9.97 -16.76
CA PRO A 509 -11.50 -8.54 -17.10
C PRO A 509 -12.67 -8.14 -18.00
N TRP A 510 -13.26 -9.08 -18.74
CA TRP A 510 -14.38 -8.83 -19.65
C TRP A 510 -15.70 -8.46 -18.94
N GLN A 511 -15.77 -8.55 -17.61
CA GLN A 511 -16.88 -7.95 -16.85
C GLN A 511 -16.63 -6.50 -16.43
N ALA A 512 -15.38 -6.07 -16.38
CA ALA A 512 -14.99 -4.75 -15.86
C ALA A 512 -14.70 -3.73 -16.97
N PHE A 513 -14.38 -4.20 -18.18
CA PHE A 513 -13.99 -3.36 -19.30
C PHE A 513 -14.82 -3.70 -20.54
N ASP A 514 -15.25 -2.68 -21.29
CA ASP A 514 -16.01 -2.86 -22.53
C ASP A 514 -15.14 -3.39 -23.68
N GLU A 515 -13.85 -3.04 -23.67
CA GLU A 515 -12.85 -3.44 -24.67
C GLU A 515 -11.57 -3.93 -24.00
N LEU A 516 -10.93 -4.91 -24.63
CA LEU A 516 -9.68 -5.52 -24.19
C LEU A 516 -8.71 -5.64 -25.34
N LEU A 517 -7.42 -5.62 -25.03
CA LEU A 517 -6.35 -5.96 -25.95
C LEU A 517 -6.07 -7.46 -25.86
N ALA A 518 -6.30 -8.18 -26.96
CA ALA A 518 -5.95 -9.58 -27.12
C ALA A 518 -4.57 -9.70 -27.80
N GLU A 519 -3.63 -10.39 -27.17
CA GLU A 519 -2.28 -10.63 -27.69
C GLU A 519 -1.90 -12.11 -27.62
N PRO A 520 -1.05 -12.62 -28.53
CA PRO A 520 -0.44 -13.92 -28.35
C PRO A 520 0.31 -13.98 -27.02
N TYR A 521 0.18 -15.10 -26.31
CA TYR A 521 0.95 -15.31 -25.10
C TYR A 521 2.42 -15.51 -25.46
N VAL A 522 3.29 -14.62 -24.96
CA VAL A 522 4.74 -14.76 -25.06
C VAL A 522 5.21 -15.60 -23.87
N ARG A 523 5.65 -16.82 -24.17
CA ARG A 523 6.27 -17.73 -23.20
C ARG A 523 7.59 -17.14 -22.69
N GLY A 524 8.00 -17.57 -21.51
CA GLY A 524 9.37 -17.45 -21.04
C GLY A 524 9.53 -16.50 -19.87
N ARG A 525 10.66 -15.81 -19.81
CA ARG A 525 11.16 -15.10 -18.62
C ARG A 525 10.68 -13.65 -18.59
N GLU A 526 10.48 -13.11 -17.40
CA GLU A 526 10.22 -11.68 -17.18
C GLU A 526 11.53 -10.92 -17.04
N LEU A 527 11.73 -9.89 -17.85
CA LEU A 527 12.90 -9.03 -17.75
C LEU A 527 12.45 -7.58 -17.65
N THR A 528 13.18 -6.77 -16.90
CA THR A 528 12.90 -5.33 -16.77
C THR A 528 14.18 -4.52 -16.82
N THR A 529 14.10 -3.35 -17.45
CA THR A 529 15.24 -2.43 -17.60
C THR A 529 14.81 -1.00 -17.33
N ALA A 530 15.51 -0.37 -16.38
CA ALA A 530 15.39 1.06 -16.11
C ALA A 530 16.31 1.87 -17.04
N VAL A 531 15.82 3.02 -17.50
CA VAL A 531 16.59 4.04 -18.20
C VAL A 531 16.55 5.33 -17.41
N LEU A 532 17.70 5.98 -17.26
CA LEU A 532 17.88 7.23 -16.51
C LEU A 532 18.60 8.26 -17.38
N ASP A 533 18.07 9.48 -17.42
CA ASP A 533 18.69 10.60 -18.12
C ASP A 533 19.87 11.18 -17.34
N GLY A 534 21.06 11.13 -17.94
CA GLY A 534 22.26 11.81 -17.46
C GLY A 534 22.54 13.13 -18.18
N ALA A 535 23.68 13.75 -17.85
CA ALA A 535 24.20 14.91 -18.57
C ALA A 535 24.57 14.56 -20.03
N ASP A 536 25.10 13.36 -20.25
CA ASP A 536 25.53 12.85 -21.55
C ASP A 536 24.41 12.12 -22.33
N GLY A 537 23.17 12.19 -21.82
CA GLY A 537 21.99 11.53 -22.39
C GLY A 537 21.50 10.32 -21.60
N PRO A 538 20.47 9.61 -22.10
CA PRO A 538 19.87 8.46 -21.42
C PRO A 538 20.82 7.26 -21.40
N ARG A 539 20.89 6.58 -20.26
CA ARG A 539 21.59 5.29 -20.07
C ARG A 539 20.67 4.25 -19.45
N ALA A 540 20.78 2.99 -19.90
CA ALA A 540 20.14 1.87 -19.23
C ALA A 540 20.93 1.47 -17.97
N LEU A 541 20.25 1.20 -16.87
CA LEU A 541 20.89 0.84 -15.59
C LEU A 541 21.29 -0.65 -15.56
N GLY A 542 20.43 -1.54 -16.06
CA GLY A 542 20.72 -2.96 -16.18
C GLY A 542 19.46 -3.77 -16.46
N VAL A 543 19.57 -5.09 -16.37
CA VAL A 543 18.45 -6.02 -16.56
C VAL A 543 18.22 -6.77 -15.27
N THR A 544 17.01 -6.70 -14.74
CA THR A 544 16.56 -7.55 -13.63
C THR A 544 15.64 -8.63 -14.19
N GLU A 545 15.82 -9.88 -13.79
CA GLU A 545 14.83 -10.93 -14.01
C GLU A 545 13.89 -10.99 -12.81
N LEU A 546 12.58 -11.09 -13.09
CA LEU A 546 11.55 -11.26 -12.07
C LEU A 546 11.08 -12.72 -12.09
N ARG A 547 11.34 -13.45 -11.00
CA ARG A 547 10.90 -14.85 -10.82
C ARG A 547 9.84 -14.96 -9.72
N PRO A 548 8.55 -15.04 -10.07
CA PRO A 548 7.50 -15.29 -9.09
C PRO A 548 7.72 -16.64 -8.38
N LYS A 549 7.58 -16.71 -7.05
CA LYS A 549 7.77 -17.97 -6.29
C LYS A 549 6.62 -18.96 -6.47
N SER A 550 5.46 -18.49 -6.91
CA SER A 550 4.32 -19.31 -7.31
C SER A 550 3.43 -18.50 -8.26
N GLY A 551 2.98 -19.11 -9.37
CA GLY A 551 2.05 -18.45 -10.29
C GLY A 551 2.71 -17.38 -11.19
N TRP A 552 1.99 -16.28 -11.44
CA TRP A 552 2.39 -15.20 -12.35
C TRP A 552 2.55 -13.86 -11.61
N TYR A 553 3.24 -12.89 -12.23
CA TYR A 553 3.62 -11.61 -11.61
C TYR A 553 2.47 -10.57 -11.64
N ASP A 554 1.74 -10.46 -10.54
CA ASP A 554 0.59 -9.56 -10.35
C ASP A 554 0.89 -8.34 -9.45
N TYR A 555 -0.10 -7.47 -9.23
CA TYR A 555 0.02 -6.26 -8.39
C TYR A 555 0.53 -6.57 -6.97
N ASP A 556 0.01 -7.62 -6.34
CA ASP A 556 0.41 -8.02 -5.00
C ASP A 556 1.87 -8.55 -4.99
N ALA A 557 2.29 -9.24 -6.05
CA ALA A 557 3.67 -9.71 -6.24
C ALA A 557 4.69 -8.59 -6.54
N LYS A 558 4.24 -7.42 -7.03
CA LYS A 558 5.07 -6.24 -7.38
C LYS A 558 5.47 -5.39 -6.17
N TYR A 559 4.66 -5.37 -5.11
CA TYR A 559 4.85 -4.45 -3.98
C TYR A 559 4.87 -5.14 -2.60
N THR A 560 4.71 -6.47 -2.55
CA THR A 560 4.84 -7.26 -1.31
C THR A 560 6.20 -7.95 -1.24
N ASP A 561 6.98 -7.62 -0.20
CA ASP A 561 8.30 -8.24 0.05
C ASP A 561 8.19 -9.77 0.18
N GLY A 562 8.98 -10.49 -0.62
CA GLY A 562 9.16 -11.95 -0.52
C GLY A 562 8.36 -12.82 -1.49
N MET A 563 7.48 -12.26 -2.34
CA MET A 563 6.64 -12.99 -3.31
C MET A 563 7.33 -13.27 -4.66
N THR A 564 8.28 -12.41 -5.06
CA THR A 564 9.05 -12.52 -6.31
C THR A 564 10.53 -12.44 -5.97
N GLU A 565 11.33 -13.31 -6.55
CA GLU A 565 12.79 -13.22 -6.51
C GLU A 565 13.27 -12.28 -7.63
N HIS A 566 13.98 -11.22 -7.26
CA HIS A 566 14.59 -10.27 -8.19
C HIS A 566 16.05 -10.65 -8.38
N LEU A 567 16.45 -10.95 -9.62
CA LEU A 567 17.82 -11.34 -9.94
C LEU A 567 18.48 -10.24 -10.75
N PHE A 568 19.44 -9.55 -10.14
CA PHE A 568 20.26 -8.52 -10.76
C PHE A 568 21.76 -8.82 -10.60
N PRO A 569 22.55 -8.81 -11.69
CA PRO A 569 22.10 -8.79 -13.07
C PRO A 569 21.29 -10.05 -13.41
N ALA A 570 20.35 -9.94 -14.34
CA ALA A 570 19.57 -11.07 -14.80
C ALA A 570 20.49 -12.19 -15.33
N PRO A 571 20.32 -13.46 -14.91
CA PRO A 571 21.13 -14.58 -15.39
C PRO A 571 20.69 -15.00 -16.80
N VAL A 572 20.89 -14.14 -17.78
CA VAL A 572 20.61 -14.32 -19.21
C VAL A 572 21.91 -14.24 -20.01
N PRO A 573 21.98 -14.77 -21.24
CA PRO A 573 23.13 -14.56 -22.12
C PRO A 573 23.40 -13.05 -22.35
N ASP A 574 24.67 -12.67 -22.50
CA ASP A 574 25.08 -11.26 -22.64
C ASP A 574 24.39 -10.57 -23.81
N GLU A 575 24.24 -11.25 -24.95
CA GLU A 575 23.54 -10.74 -26.13
C GLU A 575 22.07 -10.37 -25.85
N ILE A 576 21.40 -11.10 -24.95
CA ILE A 576 20.02 -10.81 -24.54
C ILE A 576 19.99 -9.62 -23.58
N ALA A 577 20.93 -9.57 -22.65
CA ALA A 577 21.05 -8.44 -21.74
C ALA A 577 21.38 -7.13 -22.48
N GLU A 578 22.20 -7.19 -23.52
CA GLU A 578 22.49 -6.06 -24.43
C GLU A 578 21.24 -5.67 -25.23
N ALA A 579 20.56 -6.63 -25.86
CA ALA A 579 19.33 -6.36 -26.59
C ALA A 579 18.24 -5.72 -25.72
N CYS A 580 18.03 -6.18 -24.47
CA CYS A 580 17.10 -5.56 -23.52
C CYS A 580 17.45 -4.08 -23.25
N ARG A 581 18.73 -3.79 -23.00
CA ARG A 581 19.21 -2.43 -22.72
C ARG A 581 19.04 -1.52 -23.93
N ASP A 582 19.37 -2.00 -25.12
CA ASP A 582 19.25 -1.24 -26.36
C ASP A 582 17.80 -0.97 -26.72
N LEU A 583 16.92 -1.96 -26.61
CA LEU A 583 15.48 -1.78 -26.84
C LEU A 583 14.85 -0.83 -25.82
N ALA A 584 15.22 -0.90 -24.54
CA ALA A 584 14.74 0.03 -23.52
C ALA A 584 15.20 1.47 -23.81
N LEU A 585 16.46 1.65 -24.22
CA LEU A 585 17.00 2.96 -24.62
C LEU A 585 16.32 3.51 -25.88
N GLN A 586 16.08 2.66 -26.87
CA GLN A 586 15.38 3.02 -28.09
C GLN A 586 13.93 3.43 -27.77
N ALA A 587 13.22 2.64 -26.98
CA ALA A 587 11.85 2.95 -26.57
C ALA A 587 11.77 4.28 -25.80
N HIS A 588 12.70 4.50 -24.85
CA HIS A 588 12.81 5.77 -24.12
C HIS A 588 12.96 6.97 -25.06
N ARG A 589 13.86 6.87 -26.06
CA ARG A 589 14.11 7.95 -27.03
C ARG A 589 12.94 8.18 -27.98
N VAL A 590 12.38 7.11 -28.55
CA VAL A 590 11.31 7.18 -29.56
C VAL A 590 10.01 7.72 -28.96
N LEU A 591 9.65 7.32 -27.74
CA LEU A 591 8.48 7.85 -27.03
C LEU A 591 8.68 9.29 -26.51
N GLY A 592 9.93 9.76 -26.45
CA GLY A 592 10.27 11.05 -25.85
C GLY A 592 10.18 11.04 -24.32
N CYS A 593 10.47 9.89 -23.71
CA CYS A 593 10.56 9.75 -22.26
C CYS A 593 11.62 10.71 -21.70
N ARG A 594 11.44 11.11 -20.44
CA ARG A 594 12.38 12.00 -19.73
C ARG A 594 12.56 11.60 -18.29
N GLY A 595 13.72 11.92 -17.73
CA GLY A 595 14.05 11.67 -16.33
C GLY A 595 14.33 10.20 -16.12
N CYS A 596 13.30 9.40 -15.89
CA CYS A 596 13.42 7.96 -15.71
C CYS A 596 12.24 7.22 -16.35
N SER A 597 12.51 6.08 -16.97
CA SER A 597 11.48 5.15 -17.42
C SER A 597 11.87 3.70 -17.09
N ARG A 598 10.88 2.81 -17.02
CA ARG A 598 11.09 1.37 -16.88
C ARG A 598 10.41 0.63 -18.03
N SER A 599 11.15 -0.20 -18.76
CA SER A 599 10.59 -1.07 -19.81
C SER A 599 10.51 -2.50 -19.30
N ASP A 600 9.35 -3.12 -19.48
CA ASP A 600 9.10 -4.50 -19.06
C ASP A 600 9.00 -5.40 -20.31
N PHE A 601 9.63 -6.57 -20.25
CA PHE A 601 9.81 -7.48 -21.38
C PHE A 601 9.35 -8.90 -21.04
N ARG A 602 8.90 -9.64 -22.05
CA ARG A 602 8.95 -11.11 -22.06
C ARG A 602 10.02 -11.60 -23.02
N TRP A 603 10.73 -12.63 -22.58
CA TRP A 603 11.74 -13.28 -23.37
C TRP A 603 11.49 -14.78 -23.49
N ASP A 604 11.20 -15.22 -24.71
CA ASP A 604 11.15 -16.63 -25.09
C ASP A 604 12.57 -17.15 -25.35
N ASP A 605 13.07 -17.95 -24.41
CA ASP A 605 14.43 -18.45 -24.37
C ASP A 605 14.77 -19.44 -25.50
N GLU A 606 13.76 -20.02 -26.17
CA GLU A 606 13.96 -20.89 -27.33
C GLU A 606 14.27 -20.13 -28.62
N ARG A 607 14.05 -18.82 -28.65
CA ARG A 607 14.12 -18.00 -29.86
C ARG A 607 15.28 -17.02 -29.86
N GLY A 608 16.16 -17.07 -28.85
CA GLY A 608 17.27 -16.12 -28.71
C GLY A 608 16.76 -14.67 -28.68
N VAL A 609 17.47 -13.75 -29.34
CA VAL A 609 17.11 -12.32 -29.42
C VAL A 609 15.73 -12.10 -30.06
N ASP A 610 15.36 -12.91 -31.06
CA ASP A 610 14.05 -12.82 -31.74
C ASP A 610 12.86 -13.23 -30.83
N GLY A 611 13.16 -13.79 -29.65
CA GLY A 611 12.19 -14.09 -28.60
C GLY A 611 11.93 -12.95 -27.62
N LEU A 612 12.63 -11.82 -27.75
CA LEU A 612 12.53 -10.70 -26.82
C LEU A 612 11.46 -9.70 -27.27
N PHE A 613 10.45 -9.47 -26.43
CA PHE A 613 9.32 -8.58 -26.71
C PHE A 613 9.14 -7.57 -25.59
N LEU A 614 9.08 -6.28 -25.94
CA LEU A 614 8.68 -5.21 -25.03
C LEU A 614 7.17 -5.25 -24.83
N LEU A 615 6.73 -5.22 -23.58
CA LEU A 615 5.32 -5.26 -23.21
C LEU A 615 4.74 -3.88 -22.93
N GLU A 616 5.48 -3.08 -22.17
CA GLU A 616 5.06 -1.73 -21.74
C GLU A 616 6.28 -0.88 -21.34
N VAL A 617 6.08 0.45 -21.38
CA VAL A 617 7.04 1.44 -20.88
C VAL A 617 6.35 2.30 -19.83
N ASN A 618 6.88 2.29 -18.62
CA ASN A 618 6.41 3.11 -17.51
C ASN A 618 7.19 4.42 -17.52
N THR A 619 6.51 5.55 -17.71
CA THR A 619 7.14 6.88 -17.78
C THR A 619 7.41 7.51 -16.41
N GLN A 620 6.87 6.91 -15.35
CA GLN A 620 7.00 7.35 -13.97
C GLN A 620 7.05 6.10 -13.06
N PRO A 621 8.19 5.41 -13.01
CA PRO A 621 8.28 4.15 -12.29
C PRO A 621 8.23 4.34 -10.77
N GLY A 622 7.91 3.23 -10.07
CA GLY A 622 7.97 3.11 -8.60
C GLY A 622 9.26 3.66 -7.98
N MET A 623 9.12 4.42 -6.89
CA MET A 623 10.24 5.00 -6.14
C MET A 623 10.27 4.54 -4.67
N THR A 624 9.56 3.47 -4.31
CA THR A 624 9.65 2.85 -2.98
C THR A 624 10.98 2.09 -2.81
N ALA A 625 11.33 1.73 -1.57
CA ALA A 625 12.57 0.98 -1.28
C ALA A 625 12.65 -0.39 -2.00
N LEU A 626 11.50 -0.98 -2.32
CA LEU A 626 11.36 -2.27 -3.03
C LEU A 626 11.15 -2.10 -4.54
N SER A 627 11.14 -0.87 -5.05
CA SER A 627 10.92 -0.63 -6.48
C SER A 627 12.15 -0.94 -7.32
N LEU A 628 11.91 -1.45 -8.53
CA LEU A 628 12.94 -1.94 -9.45
C LEU A 628 13.94 -0.87 -9.88
N VAL A 629 13.52 0.39 -10.03
CA VAL A 629 14.42 1.48 -10.42
C VAL A 629 15.41 1.83 -9.30
N PRO A 630 14.98 2.11 -8.05
CA PRO A 630 15.88 2.22 -6.91
C PRO A 630 16.80 1.01 -6.70
N GLU A 631 16.29 -0.20 -6.95
CA GLU A 631 17.08 -1.44 -6.86
C GLU A 631 18.20 -1.46 -7.90
N GLN A 632 17.90 -1.30 -9.20
CA GLN A 632 18.91 -1.25 -10.26
C GLN A 632 19.92 -0.12 -10.04
N ALA A 633 19.45 1.07 -9.63
CA ALA A 633 20.33 2.20 -9.31
C ALA A 633 21.36 1.83 -8.23
N ARG A 634 20.90 1.20 -7.12
CA ARG A 634 21.76 0.75 -6.02
C ARG A 634 22.80 -0.26 -6.49
N HIS A 635 22.42 -1.22 -7.32
CA HIS A 635 23.37 -2.19 -7.86
C HIS A 635 24.42 -1.57 -8.79
N THR A 636 24.09 -0.45 -9.43
CA THR A 636 25.06 0.34 -10.22
C THR A 636 25.84 1.36 -9.40
N GLY A 637 25.74 1.31 -8.06
CA GLY A 637 26.46 2.22 -7.15
C GLY A 637 25.84 3.61 -7.02
N THR A 638 24.63 3.84 -7.55
CA THR A 638 23.87 5.09 -7.37
C THR A 638 22.98 4.96 -6.14
N SER A 639 23.20 5.79 -5.12
CA SER A 639 22.35 5.85 -3.94
C SER A 639 20.94 6.36 -4.28
N TYR A 640 19.99 6.14 -3.37
CA TYR A 640 18.61 6.60 -3.58
C TYR A 640 18.53 8.13 -3.69
N ALA A 641 19.30 8.87 -2.89
CA ALA A 641 19.36 10.33 -2.96
C ALA A 641 19.96 10.80 -4.30
N GLU A 642 21.05 10.18 -4.76
CA GLU A 642 21.64 10.51 -6.07
C GLU A 642 20.69 10.20 -7.23
N LEU A 643 19.92 9.10 -7.16
CA LEU A 643 18.89 8.78 -8.14
C LEU A 643 17.80 9.88 -8.18
N VAL A 644 17.29 10.28 -7.02
CA VAL A 644 16.28 11.35 -6.92
C VAL A 644 16.83 12.67 -7.46
N GLN A 645 18.09 13.02 -7.14
CA GLN A 645 18.76 14.20 -7.67
C GLN A 645 18.90 14.13 -9.21
N ALA A 646 19.30 12.98 -9.76
CA ALA A 646 19.45 12.83 -11.20
C ALA A 646 18.13 13.07 -11.96
N ILE A 647 17.00 12.63 -11.39
CA ILE A 647 15.65 12.87 -11.95
C ILE A 647 15.29 14.36 -11.87
N VAL A 648 15.63 15.04 -10.77
CA VAL A 648 15.48 16.50 -10.63
C VAL A 648 16.30 17.23 -11.68
N ASP A 649 17.58 16.87 -11.85
CA ASP A 649 18.47 17.54 -12.78
C ASP A 649 18.02 17.34 -14.23
N ALA A 650 17.49 16.16 -14.57
CA ALA A 650 16.90 15.90 -15.87
C ALA A 650 15.70 16.84 -16.15
N ALA A 651 14.86 17.09 -15.15
CA ALA A 651 13.74 18.03 -15.27
C ALA A 651 14.20 19.49 -15.46
N LEU A 652 15.34 19.87 -14.86
CA LEU A 652 15.92 21.20 -15.02
C LEU A 652 16.55 21.42 -16.40
N ARG A 653 17.11 20.36 -17.00
CA ARG A 653 17.64 20.38 -18.37
C ARG A 653 16.53 20.47 -19.43
N ALA A 654 15.33 19.99 -19.10
CA ALA A 654 14.20 20.02 -20.02
C ALA A 654 13.74 21.46 -20.34
N PRO A 655 13.22 21.72 -21.56
CA PRO A 655 12.65 23.02 -21.91
C PRO A 655 11.54 23.41 -20.94
N ALA A 656 11.51 24.68 -20.51
CA ALA A 656 10.43 25.18 -19.65
C ALA A 656 9.06 25.07 -20.35
N PRO A 657 7.96 24.82 -19.63
CA PRO A 657 6.63 24.81 -20.21
C PRO A 657 6.32 26.11 -20.97
N LYS A 658 5.62 26.02 -22.10
CA LYS A 658 5.34 27.18 -22.99
C LYS A 658 4.65 28.34 -22.27
N ALA A 659 3.80 28.06 -21.28
CA ALA A 659 3.14 29.08 -20.45
C ALA A 659 4.12 29.89 -19.60
N ALA A 660 5.16 29.24 -19.06
CA ALA A 660 6.21 29.88 -18.25
C ALA A 660 7.15 30.76 -19.09
N ALA A 661 7.41 30.36 -20.34
CA ALA A 661 8.20 31.16 -21.28
C ALA A 661 7.50 32.48 -21.63
N ARG A 662 6.20 32.43 -21.93
CA ARG A 662 5.41 33.63 -22.27
C ARG A 662 5.21 34.60 -21.09
N ALA A 663 5.08 34.09 -19.87
CA ALA A 663 4.97 34.94 -18.67
C ALA A 663 6.27 35.72 -18.37
N LYS A 664 7.44 35.14 -18.64
CA LYS A 664 8.73 35.83 -18.49
C LYS A 664 8.97 36.88 -19.56
N ASP A 665 8.51 36.63 -20.79
CA ASP A 665 8.59 37.61 -21.88
C ASP A 665 7.60 38.77 -21.69
N ALA A 666 6.47 38.55 -21.02
CA ALA A 666 5.52 39.61 -20.67
C ALA A 666 5.90 40.43 -19.42
N ALA A 667 6.86 39.93 -18.61
CA ALA A 667 7.37 40.60 -17.42
C ALA A 667 8.71 41.33 -17.65
N ARG A 668 9.28 41.22 -18.87
CA ARG A 668 10.40 42.02 -19.37
C ARG A 668 9.86 43.13 -20.28
#